data_AF-A0A667G166-F1
#
_entry.id   AF-A0A667G166-F1
#
_cell.length_a   1.000
_cell.length_b   1.000
_cell.length_c   1.000
_cell.angle_alpha   90.00
_cell.angle_beta   90.00
_cell.angle_gamma   90.00
#
_symmetry.space_group_name_H-M   'P 1'
#
loop_
_entity.id
_entity.type
_entity.pdbx_description
1 polymer ?
#
loop_
_entity_poly.entity_id
_entity_poly.type
_entity_poly.pdbx_seq_one_letter_code
_entity_poly.pdbx_strand_id
1 'polypeptide(L)'
;MGQHSPGPPGPQASRQPSSRQAALRGGVLGAGSESEEVGKSGPGSPPVGLLPCLDSACSCPGSLPVVPAPGGCKEGTGSAFTCPARVAQSDHGCAMRTALVYHEDMTAAQLLWEDPECEIERPERLTAALERLRQWGLEQRCLQLAAREASEAELGLVHSPEYVSLLRGTQTLSTRELQALSGQYDAVYFHPSTFHCARLAVGAALQLVDAVLTGAVHNGLALVRPPGHHSQRAAANGFCVFNNVAIAAKYAKQRHGLHRILIVDWDVHHGQGIQYIFEDDPSVLYFSWHRYEHGHFWPYLRESDADAVGQGQGRGFTVNLPWNQGGYHLESLSQSVCMVVKALLGDPALPLSGPMEPHHSALESIQSVRAAQTPHWKSLRQQGSTPILNPSTYSLERRASPVSPGGPKFKAAEAQASAALSSLLDQLHLNPTLPVRTAVALTALDAALVLPADVLRQEGSAPQEETRAWARLHEALAQDKALTALGKVLHLLNGILDGQVSSGIAATPEPAAAPTLDVVIRRSLSHGARRLLCVAVGQLDRPADLADDGRNLWLNIRGKEAAAPSMFQVSVPLPGTTGGFVSCVLALVLPLAYGFQPDLVLVALGPAHGLQAPQAALLASLLRGPAGGRVLVLLEQGSTSQLAGILARVLQGEAPPGLGPFSMASPEDTQALIYLRGQLEAEWKMLQVAGEAGGHGPG
;
A
#
# COMPACT_ATOMS: atom_id res chain seq x y z
N MET A 1 51.31 -46.89 -32.93
CA MET A 1 50.65 -47.35 -31.69
C MET A 1 49.83 -46.18 -31.17
N GLY A 2 48.51 -46.17 -31.04
CA GLY A 2 47.42 -47.04 -31.47
C GLY A 2 46.18 -46.15 -31.58
N GLN A 3 45.36 -46.37 -32.60
CA GLN A 3 44.07 -45.73 -32.83
C GLN A 3 43.00 -46.42 -31.98
N HIS A 4 42.05 -45.68 -31.39
CA HIS A 4 40.70 -46.19 -31.13
C HIS A 4 39.68 -45.05 -31.03
N SER A 5 38.71 -45.09 -31.94
CA SER A 5 37.43 -44.36 -31.92
C SER A 5 36.48 -44.91 -30.85
N PRO A 6 35.56 -44.09 -30.30
CA PRO A 6 34.33 -44.59 -29.68
C PRO A 6 33.13 -44.41 -30.64
N GLY A 7 32.30 -45.45 -30.71
CA GLY A 7 31.15 -45.57 -31.60
C GLY A 7 29.88 -44.81 -31.17
N PRO A 8 28.79 -44.93 -31.95
CA PRO A 8 27.56 -44.17 -31.74
C PRO A 8 26.67 -44.77 -30.64
N PRO A 9 25.88 -43.95 -29.93
CA PRO A 9 24.92 -44.45 -28.95
C PRO A 9 23.64 -44.98 -29.61
N GLY A 10 23.14 -46.09 -29.09
CA GLY A 10 21.93 -46.79 -29.53
C GLY A 10 20.61 -46.09 -29.16
N PRO A 11 19.46 -46.62 -29.64
CA PRO A 11 18.17 -45.96 -29.54
C PRO A 11 17.58 -46.06 -28.13
N GLN A 12 17.27 -44.91 -27.52
CA GLN A 12 16.49 -44.86 -26.28
C GLN A 12 15.00 -44.98 -26.58
N ALA A 13 14.37 -45.94 -25.91
CA ALA A 13 12.94 -46.21 -25.94
C ALA A 13 12.14 -45.05 -25.33
N SER A 14 11.13 -44.60 -26.07
CA SER A 14 10.13 -43.63 -25.64
C SER A 14 9.18 -44.26 -24.61
N ARG A 15 9.22 -43.78 -23.36
CA ARG A 15 8.14 -43.98 -22.39
C ARG A 15 7.21 -42.77 -22.42
N GLN A 16 6.00 -42.97 -22.94
CA GLN A 16 4.88 -42.03 -22.84
C GLN A 16 4.42 -41.90 -21.37
N PRO A 17 4.01 -40.71 -20.90
CA PRO A 17 3.26 -40.58 -19.66
C PRO A 17 1.78 -40.90 -19.91
N SER A 18 1.25 -41.78 -19.07
CA SER A 18 -0.14 -42.24 -19.08
C SER A 18 -1.12 -41.16 -18.62
N SER A 19 -2.11 -40.86 -19.46
CA SER A 19 -3.32 -40.14 -19.12
C SER A 19 -4.31 -41.04 -18.36
N ARG A 20 -4.68 -40.67 -17.14
CA ARG A 20 -5.88 -41.19 -16.46
C ARG A 20 -6.55 -40.11 -15.63
N GLN A 21 -7.56 -39.47 -16.21
CA GLN A 21 -8.66 -38.83 -15.47
C GLN A 21 -9.98 -39.08 -16.20
N ALA A 22 -10.81 -39.92 -15.59
CA ALA A 22 -12.25 -40.10 -15.75
C ALA A 22 -12.65 -41.10 -14.65
N ALA A 23 -13.73 -41.01 -13.89
CA ALA A 23 -14.89 -40.12 -13.85
C ALA A 23 -15.57 -40.34 -12.50
N LEU A 24 -16.21 -39.32 -11.92
CA LEU A 24 -17.28 -39.50 -10.93
C LEU A 24 -18.27 -38.32 -11.08
N ARG A 25 -19.28 -38.50 -11.93
CA ARG A 25 -20.55 -37.76 -11.85
C ARG A 25 -21.67 -38.79 -11.90
N GLY A 26 -22.30 -39.02 -10.75
CA GLY A 26 -23.61 -39.67 -10.66
C GLY A 26 -24.70 -38.62 -10.81
N GLY A 27 -25.69 -38.89 -11.64
CA GLY A 27 -26.81 -37.99 -11.90
C GLY A 27 -27.95 -38.69 -12.62
N VAL A 28 -28.78 -39.37 -11.82
CA VAL A 28 -30.23 -39.55 -11.90
C VAL A 28 -30.90 -39.47 -13.29
N LEU A 29 -31.48 -40.60 -13.69
CA LEU A 29 -32.46 -40.75 -14.76
C LEU A 29 -33.80 -40.12 -14.36
N GLY A 30 -34.30 -39.19 -15.17
CA GLY A 30 -35.67 -38.70 -15.16
C GLY A 30 -36.18 -38.61 -16.60
N ALA A 31 -37.26 -39.35 -16.89
CA ALA A 31 -37.93 -39.46 -18.17
C ALA A 31 -38.67 -38.18 -18.58
N GLY A 32 -38.93 -38.00 -19.89
CA GLY A 32 -40.02 -37.15 -20.36
C GLY A 32 -39.85 -36.48 -21.73
N SER A 33 -40.18 -37.23 -22.78
CA SER A 33 -40.91 -36.85 -24.01
C SER A 33 -40.62 -35.55 -24.79
N GLU A 34 -40.34 -35.79 -26.07
CA GLU A 34 -40.43 -34.93 -27.26
C GLU A 34 -41.76 -34.19 -27.42
N SER A 35 -41.76 -32.99 -28.04
CA SER A 35 -42.40 -32.70 -29.36
C SER A 35 -42.54 -31.18 -29.67
N GLU A 36 -41.97 -30.81 -30.82
CA GLU A 36 -42.43 -29.94 -31.93
C GLU A 36 -43.15 -28.57 -31.78
N GLU A 37 -42.58 -27.63 -32.55
CA GLU A 37 -43.17 -26.68 -33.54
C GLU A 37 -43.95 -25.38 -33.18
N VAL A 38 -43.34 -24.27 -33.68
CA VAL A 38 -43.87 -23.19 -34.58
C VAL A 38 -45.04 -22.28 -34.14
N GLY A 39 -44.81 -20.96 -34.22
CA GLY A 39 -45.89 -19.97 -34.43
C GLY A 39 -45.50 -18.49 -34.24
N LYS A 40 -45.52 -17.70 -35.33
CA LYS A 40 -45.24 -16.25 -35.43
C LYS A 40 -46.41 -15.36 -35.01
N SER A 41 -46.15 -14.14 -34.48
CA SER A 41 -46.74 -12.83 -34.91
C SER A 41 -46.43 -11.67 -33.94
N GLY A 42 -45.89 -10.54 -34.42
CA GLY A 42 -45.93 -9.22 -33.72
C GLY A 42 -47.22 -8.43 -34.06
N PRO A 43 -47.27 -7.08 -33.98
CA PRO A 43 -46.54 -6.07 -33.18
C PRO A 43 -47.50 -5.12 -32.39
N GLY A 44 -46.98 -4.15 -31.60
CA GLY A 44 -47.80 -3.02 -31.12
C GLY A 44 -47.21 -2.14 -30.00
N SER A 45 -46.86 -0.90 -30.35
CA SER A 45 -46.72 0.27 -29.44
C SER A 45 -47.90 1.23 -29.74
N PRO A 46 -48.13 2.40 -29.07
CA PRO A 46 -47.68 3.02 -27.79
C PRO A 46 -48.95 3.58 -27.01
N PRO A 47 -49.06 4.75 -26.30
CA PRO A 47 -48.13 5.73 -25.68
C PRO A 47 -48.50 6.33 -24.26
N VAL A 48 -47.54 7.06 -23.65
CA VAL A 48 -47.60 8.36 -22.88
C VAL A 48 -48.42 8.56 -21.57
N GLY A 49 -47.78 9.19 -20.56
CA GLY A 49 -48.37 10.03 -19.49
C GLY A 49 -47.39 10.28 -18.31
N LEU A 50 -46.61 11.36 -18.26
CA LEU A 50 -46.84 12.67 -17.58
C LEU A 50 -46.92 12.64 -16.02
N LEU A 51 -45.82 13.10 -15.38
CA LEU A 51 -45.60 13.98 -14.20
C LEU A 51 -46.81 14.44 -13.32
N PRO A 52 -46.64 14.80 -12.01
CA PRO A 52 -45.71 15.86 -11.59
C PRO A 52 -45.03 15.79 -10.19
N CYS A 53 -44.07 16.73 -10.07
CA CYS A 53 -43.31 17.19 -8.90
C CYS A 53 -44.18 17.74 -7.75
N LEU A 54 -43.61 17.78 -6.54
CA LEU A 54 -43.84 18.85 -5.55
C LEU A 54 -42.58 19.08 -4.69
N ASP A 55 -42.08 20.31 -4.80
CA ASP A 55 -41.11 20.97 -3.91
C ASP A 55 -41.77 21.44 -2.59
N SER A 56 -40.98 21.49 -1.52
CA SER A 56 -40.97 22.54 -0.47
C SER A 56 -39.97 22.14 0.62
N ALA A 57 -38.76 22.69 0.70
CA ALA A 57 -38.38 24.02 1.22
C ALA A 57 -38.55 24.21 2.74
N CYS A 58 -37.39 24.39 3.40
CA CYS A 58 -37.09 25.36 4.46
C CYS A 58 -37.21 25.00 5.97
N SER A 59 -36.04 25.20 6.63
CA SER A 59 -35.82 25.91 7.92
C SER A 59 -35.58 25.08 9.20
N CYS A 60 -34.32 25.14 9.67
CA CYS A 60 -33.98 25.10 11.10
C CYS A 60 -34.44 26.43 11.76
N PRO A 61 -34.77 26.43 13.08
CA PRO A 61 -33.74 26.84 14.05
C PRO A 61 -33.85 26.18 15.45
N GLY A 62 -32.68 26.03 16.10
CA GLY A 62 -32.46 26.51 17.47
C GLY A 62 -32.99 25.75 18.69
N SER A 63 -32.14 25.75 19.72
CA SER A 63 -32.39 25.61 21.18
C SER A 63 -32.49 24.20 21.80
N LEU A 64 -31.46 23.91 22.60
CA LEU A 64 -31.40 22.90 23.67
C LEU A 64 -32.58 23.01 24.64
N PRO A 65 -32.87 21.91 25.36
CA PRO A 65 -33.10 22.04 26.79
C PRO A 65 -32.30 21.05 27.65
N VAL A 66 -31.94 21.59 28.81
CA VAL A 66 -31.34 20.98 29.99
C VAL A 66 -32.24 19.87 30.56
N VAL A 67 -31.64 18.74 30.98
CA VAL A 67 -32.32 17.68 31.77
C VAL A 67 -31.66 17.60 33.15
N PRO A 68 -32.44 17.56 34.26
CA PRO A 68 -31.91 17.46 35.60
C PRO A 68 -31.66 15.99 36.03
N ALA A 69 -30.72 15.80 36.94
CA ALA A 69 -30.54 14.55 37.67
C ALA A 69 -31.70 14.30 38.67
N PRO A 70 -31.97 13.03 39.00
CA PRO A 70 -31.97 12.67 40.42
C PRO A 70 -31.34 11.29 40.69
N GLY A 71 -30.95 11.08 41.95
CA GLY A 71 -30.17 9.94 42.42
C GLY A 71 -30.98 8.73 42.91
N GLY A 72 -30.26 7.74 43.46
CA GLY A 72 -30.77 6.86 44.52
C GLY A 72 -31.04 5.39 44.14
N CYS A 73 -30.09 4.53 44.54
CA CYS A 73 -30.04 3.06 44.61
C CYS A 73 -31.35 2.25 44.78
N LYS A 74 -31.39 1.04 44.18
CA LYS A 74 -31.58 -0.26 44.87
C LYS A 74 -31.30 -1.48 43.97
N GLU A 75 -30.76 -2.52 44.58
CA GLU A 75 -30.31 -3.80 44.01
C GLU A 75 -31.45 -4.70 43.49
N GLY A 76 -31.14 -5.53 42.49
CA GLY A 76 -31.99 -6.61 42.01
C GLY A 76 -31.29 -7.50 40.98
N THR A 77 -31.06 -8.76 41.34
CA THR A 77 -30.45 -9.83 40.54
C THR A 77 -31.33 -10.26 39.35
N GLY A 78 -30.75 -10.42 38.15
CA GLY A 78 -31.45 -11.05 37.02
C GLY A 78 -30.64 -11.00 35.71
N SER A 79 -30.25 -12.17 35.22
CA SER A 79 -29.60 -12.42 33.93
C SER A 79 -30.49 -12.01 32.74
N ALA A 80 -29.99 -11.15 31.87
CA ALA A 80 -30.48 -10.97 30.50
C ALA A 80 -29.35 -10.44 29.59
N PHE A 81 -29.13 -11.13 28.47
CA PHE A 81 -28.23 -10.72 27.40
C PHE A 81 -28.65 -9.35 26.83
N THR A 82 -27.74 -8.38 26.84
CA THR A 82 -27.89 -7.08 26.19
C THR A 82 -26.82 -6.89 25.11
N CYS A 83 -27.25 -6.54 23.89
CA CYS A 83 -26.40 -6.02 22.82
C CYS A 83 -25.49 -4.89 23.32
N PRO A 84 -24.23 -4.77 22.85
CA PRO A 84 -23.41 -3.64 23.25
C PRO A 84 -23.97 -2.35 22.65
N ALA A 85 -24.34 -1.43 23.54
CA ALA A 85 -24.59 -0.04 23.21
C ALA A 85 -23.34 0.58 22.57
N ARG A 86 -23.55 1.52 21.62
CA ARG A 86 -22.50 2.38 21.06
C ARG A 86 -21.68 2.99 22.21
N VAL A 87 -20.43 2.55 22.33
CA VAL A 87 -19.45 3.17 23.22
C VAL A 87 -19.25 4.61 22.73
N ALA A 88 -19.59 5.56 23.59
CA ALA A 88 -19.20 6.95 23.43
C ALA A 88 -17.67 6.99 23.36
N GLN A 89 -17.14 7.60 22.29
CA GLN A 89 -15.71 7.85 22.13
C GLN A 89 -15.19 8.62 23.34
N SER A 90 -14.49 7.94 24.24
CA SER A 90 -13.67 8.61 25.25
C SER A 90 -12.44 9.16 24.54
N ASP A 91 -12.30 10.48 24.56
CA ASP A 91 -11.23 11.29 23.97
C ASP A 91 -9.88 11.14 24.71
N HIS A 92 -9.58 9.94 25.19
CA HIS A 92 -8.26 9.58 25.68
C HIS A 92 -7.42 9.20 24.47
N GLY A 93 -6.60 10.14 24.01
CA GLY A 93 -5.73 9.99 22.84
C GLY A 93 -5.11 8.59 22.78
N CYS A 94 -5.50 7.83 21.76
CA CYS A 94 -4.90 6.53 21.48
C CYS A 94 -3.42 6.79 21.23
N ALA A 95 -2.57 6.48 22.20
CA ALA A 95 -1.14 6.51 22.00
C ALA A 95 -0.84 5.65 20.76
N MET A 96 -0.07 6.20 19.83
CA MET A 96 0.32 5.58 18.56
C MET A 96 1.08 4.26 18.78
N ARG A 97 0.34 3.19 19.07
CA ARG A 97 0.86 1.87 19.39
C ARG A 97 0.71 0.96 18.19
N THR A 98 1.82 0.35 17.80
CA THR A 98 1.88 -0.75 16.84
C THR A 98 1.88 -2.06 17.61
N ALA A 99 0.97 -2.97 17.30
CA ALA A 99 0.99 -4.31 17.90
C ALA A 99 1.99 -5.24 17.20
N LEU A 100 2.61 -6.13 17.98
CA LEU A 100 3.35 -7.28 17.47
C LEU A 100 2.75 -8.55 18.11
N VAL A 101 2.46 -9.56 17.28
CA VAL A 101 1.87 -10.83 17.73
C VAL A 101 2.72 -11.98 17.19
N TYR A 102 3.18 -12.84 18.07
CA TYR A 102 3.85 -14.09 17.73
C TYR A 102 3.73 -15.09 18.90
N HIS A 103 4.07 -16.35 18.65
CA HIS A 103 4.09 -17.41 19.64
C HIS A 103 5.23 -18.39 19.31
N GLU A 104 5.97 -18.84 20.33
CA GLU A 104 7.14 -19.71 20.13
C GLU A 104 6.75 -21.10 19.61
N ASP A 105 5.62 -21.67 20.04
CA ASP A 105 5.10 -22.95 19.51
C ASP A 105 4.93 -22.98 17.98
N MET A 106 4.79 -21.83 17.30
CA MET A 106 4.76 -21.79 15.83
C MET A 106 6.10 -22.24 15.19
N THR A 107 7.15 -22.47 16.00
CA THR A 107 8.42 -23.10 15.60
C THR A 107 8.41 -24.62 15.71
N ALA A 108 7.41 -25.23 16.39
CA ALA A 108 7.40 -26.66 16.68
C ALA A 108 7.15 -27.54 15.44
N ALA A 109 6.46 -27.02 14.42
CA ALA A 109 6.25 -27.72 13.16
C ALA A 109 7.47 -27.54 12.23
N GLN A 110 8.06 -28.66 11.84
CA GLN A 110 9.19 -28.77 10.92
C GLN A 110 9.04 -30.02 10.04
N LEU A 111 9.71 -30.01 8.90
CA LEU A 111 9.76 -31.14 7.97
C LEU A 111 10.49 -32.33 8.62
N LEU A 112 9.91 -33.54 8.53
CA LEU A 112 10.43 -34.76 9.19
C LEU A 112 11.11 -35.75 8.24
N TRP A 113 11.18 -35.43 6.95
CA TRP A 113 11.76 -36.26 5.89
C TRP A 113 12.48 -35.38 4.87
N GLU A 114 13.24 -35.97 3.95
CA GLU A 114 13.88 -35.22 2.88
C GLU A 114 12.86 -34.82 1.82
N ASP A 115 12.72 -33.52 1.61
CA ASP A 115 11.88 -32.92 0.57
C ASP A 115 12.50 -31.56 0.18
N PRO A 116 13.27 -31.49 -0.92
CA PRO A 116 13.94 -30.27 -1.36
C PRO A 116 12.99 -29.10 -1.69
N GLU A 117 11.71 -29.38 -1.97
CA GLU A 117 10.73 -28.33 -2.22
C GLU A 117 10.25 -27.71 -0.91
N CYS A 118 10.06 -28.54 0.13
CA CYS A 118 9.54 -28.11 1.43
C CYS A 118 10.61 -27.65 2.43
N GLU A 119 11.89 -27.99 2.24
CA GLU A 119 12.97 -27.68 3.20
C GLU A 119 13.16 -26.17 3.46
N ILE A 120 12.70 -25.32 2.53
CA ILE A 120 12.79 -23.86 2.64
C ILE A 120 11.84 -23.28 3.70
N GLU A 121 10.73 -23.96 4.01
CA GLU A 121 9.77 -23.53 5.02
C GLU A 121 10.13 -24.14 6.38
N ARG A 122 10.99 -23.42 7.10
CA ARG A 122 11.62 -23.90 8.34
C ARG A 122 11.40 -22.96 9.55
N PRO A 123 11.49 -23.46 10.79
CA PRO A 123 11.32 -22.67 12.02
C PRO A 123 12.17 -21.39 12.09
N GLU A 124 13.36 -21.42 11.52
CA GLU A 124 14.33 -20.32 11.51
C GLU A 124 13.79 -19.07 10.83
N ARG A 125 12.78 -19.18 9.95
CA ARG A 125 12.12 -18.03 9.33
C ARG A 125 11.48 -17.11 10.36
N LEU A 126 10.85 -17.69 11.39
CA LEU A 126 10.21 -16.94 12.47
C LEU A 126 11.27 -16.43 13.47
N THR A 127 12.19 -17.29 13.89
CA THR A 127 13.20 -16.90 14.89
C THR A 127 14.16 -15.83 14.36
N ALA A 128 14.63 -15.94 13.11
CA ALA A 128 15.53 -14.95 12.52
C ALA A 128 14.85 -13.57 12.36
N ALA A 129 13.54 -13.54 12.05
CA ALA A 129 12.79 -12.29 11.99
C ALA A 129 12.66 -11.65 13.39
N LEU A 130 12.34 -12.43 14.41
CA LEU A 130 12.23 -11.95 15.80
C LEU A 130 13.58 -11.48 16.36
N GLU A 131 14.64 -12.24 16.13
CA GLU A 131 16.01 -11.87 16.53
C GLU A 131 16.44 -10.56 15.86
N ARG A 132 16.12 -10.36 14.58
CA ARG A 132 16.45 -9.12 13.90
C ARG A 132 15.65 -7.93 14.43
N LEU A 133 14.36 -8.11 14.72
CA LEU A 133 13.55 -7.07 15.38
C LEU A 133 14.13 -6.67 16.74
N ARG A 134 14.62 -7.64 17.52
CA ARG A 134 15.30 -7.42 18.81
C ARG A 134 16.61 -6.66 18.64
N GLN A 135 17.44 -7.09 17.69
CA GLN A 135 18.73 -6.45 17.38
C GLN A 135 18.56 -4.98 17.00
N TRP A 136 17.47 -4.64 16.32
CA TRP A 136 17.17 -3.25 15.90
C TRP A 136 16.33 -2.47 16.92
N GLY A 137 16.03 -3.04 18.09
CA GLY A 137 15.25 -2.37 19.13
C GLY A 137 13.78 -2.13 18.77
N LEU A 138 13.25 -2.83 17.76
CA LEU A 138 11.90 -2.61 17.22
C LEU A 138 10.83 -3.36 18.02
N GLU A 139 11.15 -4.57 18.49
CA GLU A 139 10.21 -5.37 19.30
C GLU A 139 9.77 -4.61 20.56
N GLN A 140 10.72 -3.97 21.25
CA GLN A 140 10.48 -3.24 22.50
C GLN A 140 9.63 -1.97 22.32
N ARG A 141 9.50 -1.49 21.08
CA ARG A 141 8.68 -0.33 20.71
C ARG A 141 7.25 -0.73 20.35
N CYS A 142 6.99 -2.02 20.15
CA CYS A 142 5.67 -2.55 19.85
C CYS A 142 4.92 -2.96 21.13
N LEU A 143 3.59 -2.91 21.08
CA LEU A 143 2.74 -3.55 22.06
C LEU A 143 2.67 -5.05 21.74
N GLN A 144 3.31 -5.88 22.55
CA GLN A 144 3.20 -7.34 22.39
C GLN A 144 1.79 -7.80 22.78
N LEU A 145 1.07 -8.42 21.84
CA LEU A 145 -0.19 -9.10 22.12
C LEU A 145 0.05 -10.60 22.23
N ALA A 146 -0.68 -11.26 23.13
CA ALA A 146 -0.69 -12.70 23.22
C ALA A 146 -1.44 -13.31 22.02
N ALA A 147 -0.80 -14.25 21.33
CA ALA A 147 -1.50 -15.13 20.40
C ALA A 147 -2.46 -16.05 21.18
N ARG A 148 -3.50 -16.51 20.48
CA ARG A 148 -4.42 -17.53 20.98
C ARG A 148 -4.64 -18.57 19.89
N GLU A 149 -5.16 -19.73 20.25
CA GLU A 149 -5.68 -20.66 19.26
C GLU A 149 -7.01 -20.14 18.69
N ALA A 150 -7.16 -20.17 17.37
CA ALA A 150 -8.45 -20.02 16.73
C ALA A 150 -9.36 -21.21 17.11
N SER A 151 -10.61 -20.94 17.42
CA SER A 151 -11.65 -21.96 17.57
C SER A 151 -11.99 -22.58 16.22
N GLU A 152 -12.53 -23.79 16.22
CA GLU A 152 -12.91 -24.44 14.97
C GLU A 152 -14.06 -23.77 14.25
N ALA A 153 -14.93 -23.07 14.98
CA ALA A 153 -15.96 -22.21 14.40
C ALA A 153 -15.32 -21.05 13.59
N GLU A 154 -14.23 -20.46 14.10
CA GLU A 154 -13.46 -19.45 13.38
C GLU A 154 -12.76 -20.05 12.15
N LEU A 155 -12.19 -21.26 12.25
CA LEU A 155 -11.63 -21.97 11.09
C LEU A 155 -12.71 -22.25 10.03
N GLY A 156 -13.91 -22.63 10.48
CA GLY A 156 -15.09 -22.93 9.67
C GLY A 156 -15.69 -21.72 8.94
N LEU A 157 -15.20 -20.49 9.19
CA LEU A 157 -15.56 -19.32 8.40
C LEU A 157 -15.12 -19.43 6.93
N VAL A 158 -14.07 -20.19 6.69
CA VAL A 158 -13.46 -20.40 5.37
C VAL A 158 -13.39 -21.88 5.02
N HIS A 159 -12.95 -22.71 5.95
CA HIS A 159 -12.63 -24.11 5.66
C HIS A 159 -13.81 -25.05 5.90
N SER A 160 -13.85 -26.15 5.17
CA SER A 160 -14.87 -27.17 5.36
C SER A 160 -14.68 -27.91 6.70
N PRO A 161 -15.75 -28.34 7.38
CA PRO A 161 -15.65 -29.12 8.61
C PRO A 161 -14.83 -30.40 8.44
N GLU A 162 -14.93 -31.04 7.28
CA GLU A 162 -14.19 -32.27 6.94
C GLU A 162 -12.69 -32.00 6.89
N TYR A 163 -12.28 -30.88 6.28
CA TYR A 163 -10.87 -30.49 6.21
C TYR A 163 -10.31 -30.11 7.58
N VAL A 164 -11.08 -29.37 8.39
CA VAL A 164 -10.68 -29.07 9.78
C VAL A 164 -10.51 -30.35 10.60
N SER A 165 -11.43 -31.32 10.46
CA SER A 165 -11.35 -32.60 11.15
C SER A 165 -10.16 -33.45 10.68
N LEU A 166 -9.86 -33.46 9.37
CA LEU A 166 -8.70 -34.12 8.81
C LEU A 166 -7.41 -33.57 9.43
N LEU A 167 -7.26 -32.24 9.46
CA LEU A 167 -6.10 -31.59 10.03
C LEU A 167 -5.99 -31.80 11.54
N ARG A 168 -7.11 -31.83 12.28
CA ARG A 168 -7.08 -32.19 13.70
C ARG A 168 -6.48 -33.59 13.91
N GLY A 169 -6.81 -34.53 13.03
CA GLY A 169 -6.33 -35.90 13.07
C GLY A 169 -4.82 -36.06 12.86
N THR A 170 -4.12 -35.08 12.27
CA THR A 170 -2.66 -35.17 12.03
C THR A 170 -1.86 -35.29 13.32
N GLN A 171 -2.40 -34.81 14.44
CA GLN A 171 -1.77 -34.86 15.76
C GLN A 171 -1.46 -36.28 16.24
N THR A 172 -2.21 -37.28 15.76
CA THR A 172 -2.07 -38.68 16.19
C THR A 172 -1.42 -39.59 15.14
N LEU A 173 -1.05 -39.03 13.97
CA LEU A 173 -0.47 -39.81 12.88
C LEU A 173 1.02 -40.03 13.09
N SER A 174 1.51 -41.20 12.65
CA SER A 174 2.94 -41.49 12.55
C SER A 174 3.59 -40.67 11.43
N THR A 175 4.92 -40.51 11.46
CA THR A 175 5.68 -39.81 10.42
C THR A 175 5.39 -40.35 9.01
N ARG A 176 5.25 -41.67 8.87
CA ARG A 176 4.95 -42.30 7.57
C ARG A 176 3.54 -41.95 7.07
N GLU A 177 2.56 -41.91 7.96
CA GLU A 177 1.19 -41.51 7.62
C GLU A 177 1.12 -40.02 7.29
N LEU A 178 1.85 -39.17 8.03
CA LEU A 178 1.98 -37.75 7.75
C LEU A 178 2.62 -37.50 6.38
N GLN A 179 3.69 -38.23 6.04
CA GLN A 179 4.32 -38.13 4.72
C GLN A 179 3.36 -38.56 3.62
N ALA A 180 2.62 -39.66 3.82
CA ALA A 180 1.63 -40.14 2.86
C ALA A 180 0.45 -39.16 2.69
N LEU A 181 0.01 -38.51 3.76
CA LEU A 181 -1.00 -37.46 3.71
C LEU A 181 -0.48 -36.20 3.01
N SER A 182 0.75 -35.79 3.34
CA SER A 182 1.40 -34.61 2.73
C SER A 182 1.51 -34.76 1.21
N GLY A 183 1.89 -35.95 0.73
CA GLY A 183 1.97 -36.25 -0.71
C GLY A 183 0.65 -36.28 -1.47
N GLN A 184 -0.49 -36.04 -0.81
CA GLN A 184 -1.80 -35.83 -1.47
C GLN A 184 -2.03 -34.36 -1.85
N TYR A 185 -1.18 -33.47 -1.36
CA TYR A 185 -1.27 -32.03 -1.55
C TYR A 185 0.01 -31.53 -2.23
N ASP A 186 -0.08 -30.35 -2.83
CA ASP A 186 1.01 -29.74 -3.59
C ASP A 186 1.84 -28.81 -2.70
N ALA A 187 3.16 -29.04 -2.67
CA ALA A 187 4.15 -28.28 -1.91
C ALA A 187 3.81 -28.06 -0.43
N VAL A 188 3.50 -29.11 0.34
CA VAL A 188 3.20 -28.99 1.78
C VAL A 188 3.66 -30.21 2.58
N TYR A 189 3.98 -30.00 3.86
CA TYR A 189 4.25 -31.06 4.82
C TYR A 189 3.38 -30.92 6.07
N PHE A 190 3.07 -32.06 6.69
CA PHE A 190 2.39 -32.13 7.99
C PHE A 190 3.31 -32.67 9.09
N HIS A 191 3.13 -32.13 10.28
CA HIS A 191 3.80 -32.48 11.53
C HIS A 191 2.72 -32.75 12.60
N PRO A 192 2.99 -33.54 13.67
CA PRO A 192 2.03 -33.71 14.76
C PRO A 192 1.54 -32.37 15.35
N SER A 193 2.43 -31.37 15.43
CA SER A 193 2.09 -30.02 15.90
C SER A 193 1.42 -29.11 14.86
N THR A 194 1.25 -29.52 13.60
CA THR A 194 0.77 -28.62 12.54
C THR A 194 -0.58 -28.00 12.86
N PHE A 195 -1.54 -28.78 13.36
CA PHE A 195 -2.87 -28.25 13.71
C PHE A 195 -2.81 -27.19 14.81
N HIS A 196 -2.00 -27.42 15.84
CA HIS A 196 -1.76 -26.46 16.93
C HIS A 196 -1.15 -25.17 16.40
N CYS A 197 -0.03 -25.26 15.67
CA CYS A 197 0.65 -24.10 15.11
C CYS A 197 -0.26 -23.30 14.15
N ALA A 198 -1.04 -23.99 13.30
CA ALA A 198 -1.97 -23.34 12.38
C ALA A 198 -3.10 -22.60 13.12
N ARG A 199 -3.59 -23.15 14.23
CA ARG A 199 -4.59 -22.45 15.07
C ARG A 199 -4.01 -21.22 15.76
N LEU A 200 -2.76 -21.27 16.21
CA LEU A 200 -2.05 -20.10 16.74
C LEU A 200 -1.82 -19.03 15.65
N ALA A 201 -1.45 -19.44 14.44
CA ALA A 201 -1.24 -18.52 13.31
C ALA A 201 -2.53 -17.75 12.96
N VAL A 202 -3.66 -18.45 12.85
CA VAL A 202 -4.97 -17.83 12.61
C VAL A 202 -5.35 -16.94 13.80
N GLY A 203 -5.26 -17.44 15.02
CA GLY A 203 -5.68 -16.67 16.19
C GLY A 203 -4.82 -15.44 16.46
N ALA A 204 -3.53 -15.45 16.11
CA ALA A 204 -2.68 -14.26 16.13
C ALA A 204 -3.19 -13.17 15.17
N ALA A 205 -3.61 -13.55 13.95
CA ALA A 205 -4.23 -12.61 13.02
C ALA A 205 -5.56 -12.05 13.56
N LEU A 206 -6.39 -12.90 14.19
CA LEU A 206 -7.67 -12.47 14.78
C LEU A 206 -7.47 -11.50 15.96
N GLN A 207 -6.48 -11.75 16.82
CA GLN A 207 -6.13 -10.85 17.91
C GLN A 207 -5.74 -9.46 17.40
N LEU A 208 -4.98 -9.42 16.29
CA LEU A 208 -4.60 -8.16 15.66
C LEU A 208 -5.82 -7.43 15.07
N VAL A 209 -6.73 -8.15 14.39
CA VAL A 209 -8.00 -7.59 13.89
C VAL A 209 -8.81 -6.98 15.03
N ASP A 210 -9.00 -7.71 16.14
CA ASP A 210 -9.74 -7.22 17.29
C ASP A 210 -9.07 -5.96 17.87
N ALA A 211 -7.74 -5.97 18.06
CA ALA A 211 -7.02 -4.84 18.65
C ALA A 211 -7.09 -3.58 17.77
N VAL A 212 -6.98 -3.71 16.45
CA VAL A 212 -7.09 -2.58 15.52
C VAL A 212 -8.52 -2.04 15.45
N LEU A 213 -9.52 -2.90 15.28
CA LEU A 213 -10.90 -2.45 15.07
C LEU A 213 -11.57 -1.94 16.35
N THR A 214 -11.08 -2.33 17.52
CA THR A 214 -11.50 -1.77 18.81
C THR A 214 -10.74 -0.50 19.20
N GLY A 215 -9.74 -0.09 18.41
CA GLY A 215 -8.92 1.10 18.67
C GLY A 215 -7.87 0.93 19.77
N ALA A 216 -7.59 -0.30 20.21
CA ALA A 216 -6.55 -0.59 21.20
C ALA A 216 -5.13 -0.35 20.64
N VAL A 217 -4.97 -0.51 19.32
CA VAL A 217 -3.77 -0.16 18.55
C VAL A 217 -4.17 0.44 17.21
N HIS A 218 -3.26 1.20 16.60
CA HIS A 218 -3.52 1.80 15.29
C HIS A 218 -3.29 0.80 14.15
N ASN A 219 -2.27 -0.05 14.30
CA ASN A 219 -1.85 -1.04 13.33
C ASN A 219 -1.06 -2.15 14.03
N GLY A 220 -0.58 -3.15 13.28
CA GLY A 220 0.36 -4.13 13.82
C GLY A 220 0.76 -5.21 12.82
N LEU A 221 1.57 -6.15 13.31
CA LEU A 221 2.11 -7.26 12.55
C LEU A 221 1.92 -8.57 13.32
N ALA A 222 1.40 -9.59 12.66
CA ALA A 222 1.40 -10.96 13.16
C ALA A 222 2.52 -11.74 12.45
N LEU A 223 3.56 -12.13 13.19
CA LEU A 223 4.63 -12.99 12.68
C LEU A 223 4.25 -14.45 12.97
N VAL A 224 3.80 -15.14 11.93
CA VAL A 224 3.15 -16.45 12.08
C VAL A 224 3.75 -17.53 11.19
N ARG A 225 3.66 -18.77 11.65
CA ARG A 225 3.90 -20.00 10.89
C ARG A 225 2.89 -21.06 11.32
N PRO A 226 2.29 -21.84 10.40
CA PRO A 226 2.47 -21.82 8.94
C PRO A 226 1.85 -20.58 8.25
N PRO A 227 2.25 -20.29 6.98
CA PRO A 227 1.59 -19.28 6.15
C PRO A 227 0.15 -19.69 5.77
N GLY A 228 -0.58 -18.83 5.02
CA GLY A 228 -2.00 -19.06 4.76
C GLY A 228 -2.55 -18.79 3.36
N HIS A 229 -1.97 -17.89 2.55
CA HIS A 229 -2.64 -17.37 1.35
C HIS A 229 -2.92 -18.40 0.23
N HIS A 230 -2.20 -19.51 0.17
CA HIS A 230 -2.47 -20.61 -0.77
C HIS A 230 -3.54 -21.59 -0.29
N SER A 231 -3.84 -21.63 1.02
CA SER A 231 -4.79 -22.59 1.60
C SER A 231 -6.19 -22.34 1.07
N GLN A 232 -6.82 -23.43 0.61
CA GLN A 232 -8.13 -23.43 -0.04
C GLN A 232 -9.21 -23.90 0.94
N ARG A 233 -10.48 -23.87 0.52
CA ARG A 233 -11.62 -24.31 1.35
C ARG A 233 -11.43 -25.72 1.94
N ALA A 234 -10.84 -26.66 1.20
CA ALA A 234 -10.70 -28.04 1.64
C ALA A 234 -9.34 -28.67 1.30
N ALA A 235 -8.30 -27.86 1.08
CA ALA A 235 -6.97 -28.34 0.72
C ALA A 235 -5.85 -27.46 1.27
N ALA A 236 -4.80 -28.11 1.76
CA ALA A 236 -3.51 -27.48 2.01
C ALA A 236 -2.78 -27.30 0.68
N ASN A 237 -1.94 -26.26 0.57
CA ASN A 237 -1.14 -25.99 -0.63
C ASN A 237 -0.02 -25.00 -0.28
N GLY A 238 1.17 -25.13 -0.88
CA GLY A 238 2.24 -24.12 -0.76
C GLY A 238 2.59 -23.76 0.68
N PHE A 239 2.83 -24.78 1.50
CA PHE A 239 3.08 -24.72 2.94
C PHE A 239 1.92 -24.18 3.79
N CYS A 240 0.82 -23.76 3.18
CA CYS A 240 -0.32 -23.16 3.84
C CYS A 240 -1.32 -24.23 4.30
N VAL A 241 -1.75 -24.11 5.56
CA VAL A 241 -2.67 -25.06 6.20
C VAL A 241 -4.06 -24.44 6.33
N PHE A 242 -4.18 -23.34 7.08
CA PHE A 242 -5.40 -22.53 7.11
C PHE A 242 -5.13 -21.16 6.52
N ASN A 243 -6.14 -20.57 5.87
CA ASN A 243 -6.00 -19.27 5.23
C ASN A 243 -6.18 -18.15 6.26
N ASN A 244 -5.08 -17.82 6.95
CA ASN A 244 -5.03 -16.82 8.03
C ASN A 244 -5.72 -15.51 7.64
N VAL A 245 -5.39 -14.97 6.46
CA VAL A 245 -5.87 -13.67 5.98
C VAL A 245 -7.34 -13.73 5.57
N ALA A 246 -7.77 -14.80 4.88
CA ALA A 246 -9.16 -14.95 4.50
C ALA A 246 -10.08 -15.15 5.71
N ILE A 247 -9.65 -15.94 6.70
CA ILE A 247 -10.38 -16.10 7.97
C ILE A 247 -10.48 -14.75 8.69
N ALA A 248 -9.38 -14.00 8.77
CA ALA A 248 -9.37 -12.66 9.37
C ALA A 248 -10.34 -11.70 8.67
N ALA A 249 -10.41 -11.72 7.34
CA ALA A 249 -11.36 -10.91 6.58
C ALA A 249 -12.83 -11.32 6.85
N LYS A 250 -13.16 -12.63 6.81
CA LYS A 250 -14.52 -13.11 7.14
C LYS A 250 -14.89 -12.80 8.60
N TYR A 251 -13.95 -12.95 9.54
CA TYR A 251 -14.12 -12.61 10.95
C TYR A 251 -14.40 -11.11 11.14
N ALA A 252 -13.64 -10.23 10.47
CA ALA A 252 -13.86 -8.80 10.53
C ALA A 252 -15.23 -8.39 9.97
N LYS A 253 -15.70 -9.04 8.89
CA LYS A 253 -17.05 -8.82 8.37
C LYS A 253 -18.13 -9.26 9.37
N GLN A 254 -18.01 -10.47 9.92
CA GLN A 254 -19.06 -11.06 10.75
C GLN A 254 -19.10 -10.48 12.17
N ARG A 255 -17.95 -10.28 12.80
CA ARG A 255 -17.85 -9.82 14.20
C ARG A 255 -17.83 -8.31 14.33
N HIS A 256 -17.18 -7.61 13.39
CA HIS A 256 -16.99 -6.15 13.45
C HIS A 256 -17.84 -5.39 12.42
N GLY A 257 -18.65 -6.09 11.62
CA GLY A 257 -19.59 -5.48 10.69
C GLY A 257 -18.93 -4.73 9.53
N LEU A 258 -17.69 -5.08 9.15
CA LEU A 258 -17.04 -4.45 8.01
C LEU A 258 -17.73 -4.82 6.69
N HIS A 259 -17.91 -3.82 5.83
CA HIS A 259 -18.58 -3.98 4.52
C HIS A 259 -17.63 -3.90 3.32
N ARG A 260 -16.39 -3.44 3.53
CA ARG A 260 -15.38 -3.32 2.47
C ARG A 260 -14.01 -3.60 3.08
N ILE A 261 -13.30 -4.58 2.52
CA ILE A 261 -11.97 -4.99 2.93
C ILE A 261 -11.07 -4.99 1.70
N LEU A 262 -9.87 -4.44 1.84
CA LEU A 262 -8.79 -4.58 0.86
C LEU A 262 -7.76 -5.56 1.41
N ILE A 263 -7.46 -6.60 0.65
CA ILE A 263 -6.33 -7.50 0.88
C ILE A 263 -5.28 -7.17 -0.18
N VAL A 264 -4.09 -6.76 0.28
CA VAL A 264 -2.91 -6.56 -0.59
C VAL A 264 -1.94 -7.70 -0.31
N ASP A 265 -1.80 -8.60 -1.28
CA ASP A 265 -0.85 -9.71 -1.25
C ASP A 265 0.39 -9.34 -2.07
N TRP A 266 1.47 -9.03 -1.37
CA TRP A 266 2.75 -8.71 -1.97
C TRP A 266 3.74 -9.87 -1.98
N ASP A 267 3.32 -11.07 -1.58
CA ASP A 267 4.16 -12.24 -1.67
C ASP A 267 4.57 -12.48 -3.14
N VAL A 268 5.71 -13.12 -3.34
CA VAL A 268 6.19 -13.40 -4.70
C VAL A 268 5.34 -14.46 -5.39
N HIS A 269 4.58 -15.27 -4.65
CA HIS A 269 3.65 -16.25 -5.19
C HIS A 269 2.22 -15.72 -5.16
N HIS A 270 1.41 -16.16 -6.13
CA HIS A 270 0.00 -15.81 -6.16
C HIS A 270 -0.77 -16.52 -5.03
N GLY A 271 -1.46 -15.76 -4.17
CA GLY A 271 -2.37 -16.30 -3.15
C GLY A 271 -3.71 -16.79 -3.73
N GLN A 272 -3.68 -17.83 -4.57
CA GLN A 272 -4.87 -18.40 -5.23
C GLN A 272 -5.96 -18.83 -4.23
N GLY A 273 -5.58 -19.27 -3.02
CA GLY A 273 -6.53 -19.60 -1.95
C GLY A 273 -7.41 -18.41 -1.59
N ILE A 274 -6.82 -17.22 -1.40
CA ILE A 274 -7.57 -15.98 -1.14
C ILE A 274 -8.46 -15.64 -2.33
N GLN A 275 -7.93 -15.72 -3.55
CA GLN A 275 -8.70 -15.45 -4.76
C GLN A 275 -9.96 -16.31 -4.83
N TYR A 276 -9.85 -17.64 -4.69
CA TYR A 276 -11.00 -18.54 -4.76
C TYR A 276 -12.04 -18.28 -3.66
N ILE A 277 -11.61 -17.87 -2.46
CA ILE A 277 -12.53 -17.61 -1.34
C ILE A 277 -13.38 -16.36 -1.58
N PHE A 278 -12.87 -15.38 -2.33
CA PHE A 278 -13.50 -14.07 -2.52
C PHE A 278 -13.86 -13.74 -3.97
N GLU A 279 -13.66 -14.66 -4.93
CA GLU A 279 -13.83 -14.37 -6.36
C GLU A 279 -15.22 -13.82 -6.73
N ASP A 280 -16.25 -14.22 -6.00
CA ASP A 280 -17.64 -13.76 -6.16
C ASP A 280 -18.08 -12.69 -5.13
N ASP A 281 -17.21 -12.25 -4.21
CA ASP A 281 -17.54 -11.38 -3.07
C ASP A 281 -17.10 -9.91 -3.30
N PRO A 282 -17.99 -9.00 -3.75
CA PRO A 282 -17.63 -7.60 -4.05
C PRO A 282 -17.31 -6.75 -2.80
N SER A 283 -17.45 -7.32 -1.59
CA SER A 283 -17.05 -6.61 -0.37
C SER A 283 -15.58 -6.81 -0.02
N VAL A 284 -14.86 -7.68 -0.74
CA VAL A 284 -13.43 -7.91 -0.53
C VAL A 284 -12.71 -7.67 -1.85
N LEU A 285 -11.91 -6.61 -1.91
CA LEU A 285 -10.98 -6.36 -3.01
C LEU A 285 -9.68 -7.12 -2.72
N TYR A 286 -9.34 -8.10 -3.53
CA TYR A 286 -8.07 -8.80 -3.50
C TYR A 286 -7.14 -8.25 -4.59
N PHE A 287 -5.98 -7.75 -4.17
CA PHE A 287 -4.93 -7.28 -5.06
C PHE A 287 -3.67 -8.10 -4.79
N SER A 288 -3.11 -8.74 -5.81
CA SER A 288 -1.86 -9.48 -5.72
C SER A 288 -0.92 -9.10 -6.85
N TRP A 289 0.33 -8.80 -6.54
CA TRP A 289 1.41 -8.96 -7.52
C TRP A 289 2.18 -10.22 -7.19
N HIS A 290 2.73 -10.89 -8.19
CA HIS A 290 3.45 -12.15 -8.00
C HIS A 290 4.28 -12.49 -9.23
N ARG A 291 5.34 -13.27 -9.07
CA ARG A 291 6.06 -13.85 -10.19
C ARG A 291 5.15 -14.82 -10.91
N TYR A 292 5.08 -14.70 -12.22
CA TYR A 292 4.17 -15.47 -13.07
C TYR A 292 4.90 -16.17 -14.22
N GLU A 293 5.80 -15.46 -14.88
CA GLU A 293 6.56 -15.96 -16.03
C GLU A 293 5.66 -16.65 -17.06
N HIS A 294 4.56 -16.00 -17.43
CA HIS A 294 3.56 -16.51 -18.39
C HIS A 294 2.89 -17.83 -17.95
N GLY A 295 2.81 -18.09 -16.65
CA GLY A 295 2.28 -19.32 -16.08
C GLY A 295 3.33 -20.41 -15.87
N HIS A 296 4.62 -20.08 -16.00
CA HIS A 296 5.73 -21.01 -15.79
C HIS A 296 6.36 -20.94 -14.40
N PHE A 297 5.88 -20.04 -13.54
CA PHE A 297 6.24 -20.01 -12.12
C PHE A 297 5.13 -20.63 -11.27
N TRP A 298 5.51 -21.36 -10.21
CA TRP A 298 4.56 -21.99 -9.31
C TRP A 298 3.63 -20.92 -8.72
N PRO A 299 2.29 -21.13 -8.68
CA PRO A 299 1.56 -22.40 -8.79
C PRO A 299 1.12 -22.81 -10.22
N TYR A 300 1.65 -22.20 -11.28
CA TYR A 300 1.39 -22.57 -12.69
C TYR A 300 -0.08 -22.42 -13.15
N LEU A 301 -0.81 -21.50 -12.54
CA LEU A 301 -2.24 -21.33 -12.75
C LEU A 301 -2.57 -20.32 -13.84
N ARG A 302 -3.58 -20.62 -14.67
CA ARG A 302 -4.03 -19.67 -15.70
C ARG A 302 -4.76 -18.48 -15.07
N GLU A 303 -5.47 -18.73 -13.98
CA GLU A 303 -6.26 -17.77 -13.22
C GLU A 303 -5.41 -16.82 -12.34
N SER A 304 -4.08 -16.97 -12.33
CA SER A 304 -3.17 -15.97 -11.75
C SER A 304 -2.85 -14.83 -12.73
N ASP A 305 -3.26 -14.94 -14.00
CA ASP A 305 -3.02 -13.90 -15.01
C ASP A 305 -3.93 -12.66 -14.80
N ALA A 306 -3.59 -11.57 -15.50
CA ALA A 306 -4.20 -10.25 -15.35
C ALA A 306 -5.71 -10.18 -15.68
N ASP A 307 -6.20 -11.09 -16.52
CA ASP A 307 -7.59 -11.13 -17.00
C ASP A 307 -8.53 -11.92 -16.07
N ALA A 308 -8.00 -12.58 -15.04
CA ALA A 308 -8.78 -13.18 -13.97
C ALA A 308 -9.26 -12.09 -12.98
N VAL A 309 -10.34 -11.41 -13.35
CA VAL A 309 -10.86 -10.23 -12.63
C VAL A 309 -11.92 -10.55 -11.57
N GLY A 310 -12.11 -11.82 -11.22
CA GLY A 310 -13.21 -12.30 -10.37
C GLY A 310 -14.43 -12.76 -11.16
N GLN A 311 -15.42 -13.28 -10.45
CA GLN A 311 -16.62 -13.93 -10.99
C GLN A 311 -17.89 -13.27 -10.45
N GLY A 312 -19.04 -13.58 -11.07
CA GLY A 312 -20.35 -13.15 -10.58
C GLY A 312 -20.44 -11.67 -10.20
N GLN A 313 -20.79 -11.41 -8.95
CA GLN A 313 -20.86 -10.05 -8.39
C GLN A 313 -19.49 -9.47 -8.02
N GLY A 314 -18.48 -10.33 -7.81
CA GLY A 314 -17.10 -9.97 -7.50
C GLY A 314 -16.26 -9.52 -8.71
N ARG A 315 -16.82 -9.50 -9.94
CA ARG A 315 -16.08 -9.01 -11.12
C ARG A 315 -15.55 -7.59 -10.91
N GLY A 316 -14.23 -7.43 -11.05
CA GLY A 316 -13.48 -6.21 -10.78
C GLY A 316 -12.85 -6.14 -9.39
N PHE A 317 -13.12 -7.11 -8.51
CA PHE A 317 -12.62 -7.17 -7.13
C PHE A 317 -11.50 -8.19 -6.92
N THR A 318 -11.03 -8.83 -7.99
CA THR A 318 -9.74 -9.53 -8.04
C THR A 318 -8.83 -8.79 -9.00
N VAL A 319 -7.63 -8.40 -8.56
CA VAL A 319 -6.63 -7.70 -9.36
C VAL A 319 -5.30 -8.44 -9.26
N ASN A 320 -4.94 -9.15 -10.32
CA ASN A 320 -3.67 -9.87 -10.42
C ASN A 320 -2.68 -9.06 -11.26
N LEU A 321 -1.48 -8.81 -10.74
CA LEU A 321 -0.36 -8.16 -11.42
C LEU A 321 0.80 -9.17 -11.62
N PRO A 322 0.79 -9.93 -12.73
CA PRO A 322 1.76 -11.00 -12.97
C PRO A 322 3.11 -10.44 -13.44
N TRP A 323 4.18 -10.73 -12.71
CA TRP A 323 5.55 -10.41 -13.13
C TRP A 323 6.12 -11.48 -14.04
N ASN A 324 6.39 -11.12 -15.30
CA ASN A 324 6.88 -12.05 -16.31
C ASN A 324 8.42 -12.15 -16.38
N GLN A 325 9.13 -11.55 -15.42
CA GLN A 325 10.57 -11.72 -15.20
C GLN A 325 10.86 -11.94 -13.70
N GLY A 326 11.83 -12.80 -13.40
CA GLY A 326 12.16 -13.19 -12.02
C GLY A 326 13.15 -12.28 -11.29
N GLY A 327 13.23 -12.47 -9.98
CA GLY A 327 14.20 -11.86 -9.06
C GLY A 327 13.73 -12.02 -7.62
N TYR A 328 14.52 -12.63 -6.75
CA TYR A 328 14.21 -12.76 -5.32
C TYR A 328 15.50 -12.81 -4.50
N HIS A 329 15.45 -12.36 -3.26
CA HIS A 329 16.60 -12.35 -2.36
C HIS A 329 16.25 -13.09 -1.06
N LEU A 330 16.73 -14.33 -0.92
CA LEU A 330 16.39 -15.21 0.20
C LEU A 330 16.76 -14.64 1.56
N GLU A 331 17.88 -13.90 1.66
CA GLU A 331 18.35 -13.35 2.94
C GLU A 331 17.60 -12.07 3.37
N SER A 332 16.64 -11.59 2.57
CA SER A 332 15.96 -10.30 2.80
C SER A 332 14.78 -10.36 3.77
N LEU A 333 14.32 -11.55 4.21
CA LEU A 333 13.08 -11.69 4.97
C LEU A 333 13.11 -10.90 6.29
N SER A 334 14.12 -11.15 7.13
CA SER A 334 14.21 -10.53 8.46
C SER A 334 14.37 -9.02 8.39
N GLN A 335 15.07 -8.51 7.36
CA GLN A 335 15.23 -7.08 7.12
C GLN A 335 13.94 -6.46 6.61
N SER A 336 13.23 -7.13 5.70
CA SER A 336 11.94 -6.68 5.19
C SER A 336 10.90 -6.59 6.31
N VAL A 337 10.89 -7.57 7.22
CA VAL A 337 10.07 -7.52 8.45
C VAL A 337 10.39 -6.28 9.28
N CYS A 338 11.67 -5.99 9.51
CA CYS A 338 12.05 -4.76 10.22
C CYS A 338 11.59 -3.50 9.49
N MET A 339 11.66 -3.45 8.15
CA MET A 339 11.19 -2.30 7.38
C MET A 339 9.70 -2.09 7.51
N VAL A 340 8.91 -3.18 7.47
CA VAL A 340 7.47 -3.13 7.72
C VAL A 340 7.20 -2.60 9.13
N VAL A 341 7.88 -3.12 10.16
CA VAL A 341 7.69 -2.66 11.55
C VAL A 341 8.10 -1.19 11.73
N LYS A 342 9.20 -0.75 11.11
CA LYS A 342 9.61 0.67 11.11
C LYS A 342 8.52 1.56 10.50
N ALA A 343 7.98 1.17 9.34
CA ALA A 343 6.89 1.90 8.69
C ALA A 343 5.62 1.94 9.56
N LEU A 344 5.25 0.81 10.20
CA LEU A 344 4.10 0.73 11.11
C LEU A 344 4.27 1.63 12.34
N LEU A 345 5.49 1.71 12.89
CA LEU A 345 5.86 2.59 14.00
C LEU A 345 5.96 4.08 13.58
N GLY A 346 5.77 4.39 12.30
CA GLY A 346 5.84 5.74 11.75
C GLY A 346 7.26 6.28 11.58
N ASP A 347 8.29 5.43 11.65
CA ASP A 347 9.67 5.83 11.38
C ASP A 347 9.79 6.36 9.94
N PRO A 348 10.66 7.36 9.70
CA PRO A 348 10.96 7.80 8.34
C PRO A 348 11.40 6.63 7.46
N ALA A 349 10.80 6.53 6.27
CA ALA A 349 11.23 5.59 5.24
C ALA A 349 12.67 5.93 4.81
N LEU A 350 13.42 4.95 4.31
CA LEU A 350 14.68 5.26 3.64
C LEU A 350 14.39 5.82 2.24
N PRO A 351 15.12 6.87 1.80
CA PRO A 351 15.06 7.30 0.41
C PRO A 351 15.45 6.15 -0.52
N LEU A 352 14.66 5.95 -1.58
CA LEU A 352 14.99 4.96 -2.61
C LEU A 352 16.10 5.51 -3.50
N SER A 353 17.14 4.70 -3.73
CA SER A 353 18.26 5.02 -4.61
C SER A 353 18.21 4.16 -5.88
N GLY A 354 18.97 4.57 -6.91
CA GLY A 354 19.03 3.86 -8.19
C GLY A 354 18.06 4.41 -9.24
N PRO A 355 18.05 3.81 -10.45
CA PRO A 355 17.21 4.25 -11.56
C PRO A 355 15.73 4.04 -11.22
N MET A 356 14.97 5.13 -11.17
CA MET A 356 13.52 5.12 -10.97
C MET A 356 12.83 4.97 -12.33
N GLU A 357 13.05 3.83 -12.95
CA GLU A 357 12.49 3.50 -14.27
C GLU A 357 11.88 2.09 -14.20
N PRO A 358 10.56 1.96 -14.44
CA PRO A 358 9.94 0.65 -14.55
C PRO A 358 10.55 -0.15 -15.69
N HIS A 359 10.84 -1.42 -15.44
CA HIS A 359 11.29 -2.31 -16.50
C HIS A 359 10.18 -2.55 -17.53
N HIS A 360 10.53 -2.73 -18.81
CA HIS A 360 9.55 -2.92 -19.90
C HIS A 360 8.53 -4.03 -19.61
N SER A 361 8.97 -5.20 -19.13
CA SER A 361 8.07 -6.29 -18.76
C SER A 361 7.09 -5.94 -17.63
N ALA A 362 7.50 -5.07 -16.70
CA ALA A 362 6.61 -4.56 -15.65
C ALA A 362 5.56 -3.61 -16.25
N LEU A 363 5.94 -2.76 -17.21
CA LEU A 363 5.02 -1.87 -17.91
C LEU A 363 3.99 -2.65 -18.73
N GLU A 364 4.39 -3.71 -19.44
CA GLU A 364 3.45 -4.60 -20.14
C GLU A 364 2.43 -5.21 -19.18
N SER A 365 2.90 -5.69 -18.03
CA SER A 365 2.05 -6.28 -16.99
C SER A 365 1.07 -5.24 -16.42
N ILE A 366 1.55 -4.04 -16.09
CA ILE A 366 0.72 -2.91 -15.63
C ILE A 366 -0.33 -2.55 -16.69
N GLN A 367 0.06 -2.50 -17.96
CA GLN A 367 -0.83 -2.17 -19.07
C GLN A 367 -1.94 -3.22 -19.23
N SER A 368 -1.59 -4.50 -19.19
CA SER A 368 -2.53 -5.63 -19.24
C SER A 368 -3.55 -5.59 -18.11
N VAL A 369 -3.09 -5.37 -16.87
CA VAL A 369 -3.98 -5.25 -15.71
C VAL A 369 -4.91 -4.06 -15.84
N ARG A 370 -4.38 -2.90 -16.24
CA ARG A 370 -5.20 -1.70 -16.46
C ARG A 370 -6.29 -1.98 -17.49
N ALA A 371 -5.95 -2.62 -18.62
CA ALA A 371 -6.91 -2.97 -19.65
C ALA A 371 -7.99 -3.94 -19.15
N ALA A 372 -7.61 -4.99 -18.41
CA ALA A 372 -8.55 -5.95 -17.82
C ALA A 372 -9.49 -5.30 -16.79
N GLN A 373 -9.00 -4.32 -16.04
CA GLN A 373 -9.74 -3.66 -14.96
C GLN A 373 -10.55 -2.44 -15.40
N THR A 374 -10.26 -1.85 -16.56
CA THR A 374 -10.96 -0.68 -17.11
C THR A 374 -12.49 -0.83 -17.10
N PRO A 375 -13.11 -1.94 -17.52
CA PRO A 375 -14.57 -2.10 -17.48
C PRO A 375 -15.18 -1.98 -16.07
N HIS A 376 -14.38 -2.21 -15.03
CA HIS A 376 -14.85 -2.29 -13.65
C HIS A 376 -14.58 -1.00 -12.86
N TRP A 377 -13.44 -0.35 -13.09
CA TRP A 377 -13.01 0.81 -12.30
C TRP A 377 -13.18 2.14 -13.04
N LYS A 378 -14.01 3.04 -12.46
CA LYS A 378 -14.25 4.38 -13.02
C LYS A 378 -12.97 5.20 -13.20
N SER A 379 -12.04 5.11 -12.24
CA SER A 379 -10.75 5.79 -12.28
C SER A 379 -9.91 5.39 -13.49
N LEU A 380 -9.96 4.11 -13.90
CA LEU A 380 -9.24 3.62 -15.08
C LEU A 380 -9.94 4.00 -16.39
N ARG A 381 -11.28 3.95 -16.44
CA ARG A 381 -12.05 4.40 -17.62
C ARG A 381 -11.76 5.83 -18.03
N GLN A 382 -11.64 6.73 -17.04
CA GLN A 382 -11.39 8.13 -17.31
C GLN A 382 -9.96 8.40 -17.80
N GLN A 383 -8.99 7.57 -17.42
CA GLN A 383 -7.58 7.77 -17.79
C GLN A 383 -7.25 7.40 -19.24
N GLY A 384 -8.17 6.75 -19.96
CA GLY A 384 -7.91 6.18 -21.28
C GLY A 384 -6.95 4.99 -21.19
N SER A 385 -7.35 3.85 -21.71
CA SER A 385 -6.44 2.72 -21.95
C SER A 385 -6.38 2.48 -23.45
N THR A 386 -5.19 2.30 -24.00
CA THR A 386 -5.07 1.75 -25.36
C THR A 386 -5.81 0.41 -25.39
N PRO A 387 -6.69 0.19 -26.39
CA PRO A 387 -7.45 -1.05 -26.46
C PRO A 387 -6.48 -2.21 -26.70
N ILE A 388 -6.30 -3.04 -25.68
CA ILE A 388 -5.63 -4.34 -25.81
C ILE A 388 -6.71 -5.37 -26.15
N LEU A 389 -6.55 -6.07 -27.28
CA LEU A 389 -7.51 -7.08 -27.74
C LEU A 389 -7.54 -8.32 -26.84
N ASN A 390 -6.43 -8.67 -26.20
CA ASN A 390 -6.34 -9.74 -25.21
C ASN A 390 -5.37 -9.34 -24.07
N PRO A 391 -5.87 -9.04 -22.84
CA PRO A 391 -5.02 -8.65 -21.71
C PRO A 391 -4.27 -9.83 -21.07
N SER A 392 -4.53 -11.07 -21.50
CA SER A 392 -3.83 -12.24 -20.99
C SER A 392 -2.36 -12.23 -21.41
N THR A 393 -1.47 -12.47 -20.46
CA THR A 393 -0.04 -12.67 -20.67
C THR A 393 0.36 -14.15 -20.71
N TYR A 394 -0.58 -15.06 -20.48
CA TYR A 394 -0.36 -16.51 -20.50
C TYR A 394 0.11 -17.05 -21.86
N SER A 395 1.01 -18.03 -21.85
CA SER A 395 1.48 -18.71 -23.06
C SER A 395 1.40 -20.24 -22.94
N LEU A 396 0.86 -20.89 -23.98
CA LEU A 396 0.83 -22.35 -24.13
C LEU A 396 2.07 -22.90 -24.87
N GLU A 397 2.86 -22.04 -25.51
CA GLU A 397 4.01 -22.47 -26.33
C GLU A 397 5.16 -22.93 -25.44
N ARG A 398 5.51 -24.23 -25.54
CA ARG A 398 6.63 -24.80 -24.82
C ARG A 398 7.96 -24.39 -25.49
N ARG A 399 8.67 -23.46 -24.85
CA ARG A 399 10.00 -22.87 -25.16
C ARG A 399 10.07 -21.82 -26.29
N ALA A 400 10.54 -20.62 -25.91
CA ALA A 400 11.96 -20.33 -26.07
C ALA A 400 12.68 -20.91 -24.83
N SER A 401 13.90 -21.46 -24.98
CA SER A 401 14.70 -21.98 -23.85
C SER A 401 14.59 -21.05 -22.64
N PRO A 402 14.55 -21.57 -21.38
CA PRO A 402 14.71 -20.68 -20.23
C PRO A 402 15.90 -19.80 -20.55
N VAL A 403 15.72 -18.47 -20.53
CA VAL A 403 16.87 -17.57 -20.52
C VAL A 403 17.71 -18.10 -19.39
N SER A 404 18.84 -18.74 -19.70
CA SER A 404 19.63 -19.43 -18.70
C SER A 404 19.86 -18.41 -17.58
N PRO A 405 19.39 -18.65 -16.35
CA PRO A 405 19.73 -17.80 -15.22
C PRO A 405 21.25 -17.89 -15.12
N GLY A 406 21.93 -16.86 -15.63
CA GLY A 406 23.36 -16.94 -15.86
C GLY A 406 23.91 -16.26 -17.11
N GLY A 407 23.07 -15.71 -18.00
CA GLY A 407 23.56 -14.78 -19.01
C GLY A 407 24.27 -13.57 -18.36
N PRO A 408 25.33 -13.00 -18.95
CA PRO A 408 26.14 -11.96 -18.31
C PRO A 408 25.33 -10.70 -17.94
N LYS A 409 24.28 -10.37 -18.72
CA LYS A 409 23.35 -9.27 -18.40
C LYS A 409 22.48 -9.55 -17.17
N PHE A 410 21.97 -10.78 -17.03
CA PHE A 410 21.18 -11.20 -15.86
C PHE A 410 22.05 -11.19 -14.60
N LYS A 411 23.25 -11.79 -14.67
CA LYS A 411 24.20 -11.77 -13.56
C LYS A 411 24.62 -10.36 -13.16
N ALA A 412 24.76 -9.44 -14.12
CA ALA A 412 25.07 -8.04 -13.82
C ALA A 412 23.91 -7.31 -13.14
N ALA A 413 22.67 -7.50 -13.61
CA ALA A 413 21.47 -6.92 -12.99
C ALA A 413 21.21 -7.49 -11.59
N GLU A 414 21.39 -8.81 -11.42
CA GLU A 414 21.30 -9.49 -10.13
C GLU A 414 22.39 -9.00 -9.16
N ALA A 415 23.64 -8.89 -9.61
CA ALA A 415 24.72 -8.34 -8.81
C ALA A 415 24.48 -6.87 -8.44
N GLN A 416 23.91 -6.06 -9.35
CA GLN A 416 23.57 -4.67 -9.08
C GLN A 416 22.43 -4.54 -8.08
N ALA A 417 21.37 -5.35 -8.22
CA ALA A 417 20.26 -5.40 -7.26
C ALA A 417 20.72 -5.89 -5.88
N SER A 418 21.58 -6.91 -5.84
CA SER A 418 22.17 -7.44 -4.62
C SER A 418 23.12 -6.42 -3.95
N ALA A 419 23.91 -5.68 -4.73
CA ALA A 419 24.76 -4.60 -4.21
C ALA A 419 23.96 -3.40 -3.70
N ALA A 420 22.90 -3.00 -4.42
CA ALA A 420 21.99 -1.94 -3.98
C ALA A 420 21.27 -2.33 -2.68
N LEU A 421 20.81 -3.58 -2.60
CA LEU A 421 20.21 -4.12 -1.39
C LEU A 421 21.24 -4.16 -0.25
N SER A 422 22.44 -4.70 -0.46
CA SER A 422 23.49 -4.73 0.56
C SER A 422 23.83 -3.33 1.08
N SER A 423 23.95 -2.34 0.20
CA SER A 423 24.16 -0.94 0.59
C SER A 423 22.99 -0.38 1.41
N LEU A 424 21.74 -0.68 1.03
CA LEU A 424 20.55 -0.31 1.80
C LEU A 424 20.58 -0.95 3.19
N LEU A 425 20.99 -2.21 3.28
CA LEU A 425 21.07 -2.97 4.52
C LEU A 425 22.15 -2.47 5.47
N ASP A 426 23.28 -2.00 4.93
CA ASP A 426 24.33 -1.32 5.70
C ASP A 426 23.84 0.03 6.24
N GLN A 427 23.17 0.83 5.41
CA GLN A 427 22.56 2.10 5.84
C GLN A 427 21.50 1.88 6.93
N LEU A 428 20.77 0.77 6.88
CA LEU A 428 19.74 0.45 7.87
C LEU A 428 20.30 0.10 9.24
N HIS A 429 21.46 -0.57 9.32
CA HIS A 429 22.14 -0.82 10.59
C HIS A 429 22.66 0.47 11.24
N LEU A 430 22.94 1.49 10.42
CA LEU A 430 23.61 2.71 10.85
C LEU A 430 22.66 3.89 11.11
N ASN A 431 21.37 3.79 10.73
CA ASN A 431 20.40 4.87 10.86
C ASN A 431 19.54 4.72 12.11
N PRO A 432 19.95 5.30 13.26
CA PRO A 432 19.09 5.39 14.43
C PRO A 432 17.85 6.24 14.12
N THR A 433 16.76 5.96 14.83
CA THR A 433 15.61 6.88 14.85
C THR A 433 16.08 8.25 15.33
N LEU A 434 15.76 9.29 14.55
CA LEU A 434 16.10 10.66 14.92
C LEU A 434 15.46 11.05 16.27
N PRO A 435 16.13 11.91 17.06
CA PRO A 435 15.67 12.28 18.39
C PRO A 435 14.32 13.03 18.36
N VAL A 436 14.05 13.78 17.29
CA VAL A 436 12.78 14.48 17.07
C VAL A 436 12.25 14.17 15.67
N ARG A 437 11.04 13.63 15.57
CA ARG A 437 10.42 13.34 14.27
C ARG A 437 9.77 14.57 13.65
N THR A 438 8.96 15.29 14.42
CA THR A 438 8.25 16.46 13.93
C THR A 438 8.40 17.62 14.89
N ALA A 439 8.67 18.81 14.34
CA ALA A 439 8.70 20.05 15.09
C ALA A 439 7.78 21.11 14.47
N VAL A 440 7.18 21.94 15.33
CA VAL A 440 6.24 23.00 14.95
C VAL A 440 6.78 24.35 15.42
N ALA A 441 7.00 25.26 14.48
CA ALA A 441 7.56 26.60 14.72
C ALA A 441 6.57 27.70 14.26
N LEU A 442 5.69 28.13 15.17
CA LEU A 442 4.69 29.17 14.90
C LEU A 442 5.03 30.47 15.64
N THR A 443 4.75 31.63 15.05
CA THR A 443 5.02 32.95 15.64
C THR A 443 3.94 33.43 16.60
N ALA A 444 2.69 33.00 16.40
CA ALA A 444 1.58 33.22 17.31
C ALA A 444 1.06 31.86 17.75
N LEU A 445 1.07 31.63 19.06
CA LEU A 445 0.55 30.41 19.66
C LEU A 445 -0.92 30.61 19.99
N ASP A 446 -1.77 29.87 19.29
CA ASP A 446 -3.14 29.68 19.69
C ASP A 446 -3.15 28.72 20.90
N ALA A 447 -3.75 29.15 22.01
CA ALA A 447 -3.92 28.31 23.19
C ALA A 447 -4.72 27.03 22.90
N ALA A 448 -5.48 26.99 21.79
CA ALA A 448 -6.21 25.83 21.32
C ALA A 448 -5.37 24.80 20.54
N LEU A 449 -4.11 25.09 20.18
CA LEU A 449 -3.26 24.15 19.45
C LEU A 449 -2.77 23.01 20.37
N VAL A 450 -3.44 21.86 20.25
CA VAL A 450 -3.03 20.60 20.89
C VAL A 450 -2.08 19.84 19.95
N LEU A 451 -0.84 19.65 20.39
CA LEU A 451 0.16 18.84 19.70
C LEU A 451 0.31 17.48 20.42
N PRO A 452 0.60 16.39 19.68
CA PRO A 452 1.02 15.13 20.30
C PRO A 452 2.24 15.32 21.20
N ALA A 453 2.37 14.50 22.24
CA ALA A 453 3.45 14.63 23.23
C ALA A 453 4.86 14.53 22.61
N ASP A 454 5.01 13.75 21.54
CA ASP A 454 6.29 13.52 20.86
C ASP A 454 6.59 14.54 19.76
N VAL A 455 5.74 15.55 19.58
CA VAL A 455 5.97 16.65 18.63
C VAL A 455 6.63 17.82 19.36
N LEU A 456 7.82 18.22 18.89
CA LEU A 456 8.56 19.32 19.49
C LEU A 456 7.90 20.66 19.15
N ARG A 457 7.52 21.43 20.18
CA ARG A 457 7.18 22.84 20.02
C ARG A 457 8.47 23.66 19.98
N GLN A 458 8.78 24.24 18.83
CA GLN A 458 10.02 24.96 18.60
C GLN A 458 9.87 26.45 18.91
N GLU A 459 10.47 26.87 20.02
CA GLU A 459 10.50 28.28 20.45
C GLU A 459 11.76 29.04 19.98
N GLY A 460 12.81 28.31 19.59
CA GLY A 460 14.06 28.90 19.11
C GLY A 460 13.90 29.65 17.77
N SER A 461 14.85 30.55 17.52
CA SER A 461 14.99 31.31 16.27
C SER A 461 16.44 31.28 15.82
N ALA A 462 16.68 31.43 14.53
CA ALA A 462 18.01 31.63 13.99
C ALA A 462 18.60 32.95 14.53
N PRO A 463 19.95 33.07 14.59
CA PRO A 463 20.62 34.31 14.99
C PRO A 463 20.08 35.51 14.22
N GLN A 464 19.93 36.64 14.93
CA GLN A 464 19.31 37.84 14.35
C GLN A 464 20.11 38.39 13.17
N GLU A 465 21.44 38.35 13.24
CA GLU A 465 22.31 38.79 12.15
C GLU A 465 22.13 37.94 10.89
N GLU A 466 22.10 36.61 11.04
CA GLU A 466 21.84 35.66 9.95
C GLU A 466 20.44 35.88 9.36
N THR A 467 19.43 35.98 10.21
CA THR A 467 18.03 36.21 9.78
C THR A 467 17.91 37.51 8.99
N ARG A 468 18.53 38.60 9.46
CA ARG A 468 18.57 39.88 8.74
C ARG A 468 19.34 39.79 7.43
N ALA A 469 20.44 39.04 7.38
CA ALA A 469 21.22 38.86 6.16
C ALA A 469 20.38 38.20 5.05
N TRP A 470 19.64 37.15 5.39
CA TRP A 470 18.73 36.49 4.44
C TRP A 470 17.50 37.34 4.10
N ALA A 471 16.95 38.08 5.06
CA ALA A 471 15.80 38.95 4.83
C ALA A 471 16.11 40.08 3.83
N ARG A 472 17.36 40.53 3.70
CA ARG A 472 17.76 41.60 2.75
C ARG A 472 17.48 41.26 1.28
N LEU A 473 17.27 39.99 0.95
CA LEU A 473 16.90 39.56 -0.40
C LEU A 473 15.52 40.09 -0.82
N HIS A 474 14.63 40.35 0.14
CA HIS A 474 13.25 40.74 -0.13
C HIS A 474 12.75 41.79 0.87
N GLU A 475 12.32 42.95 0.40
CA GLU A 475 11.80 44.03 1.27
C GLU A 475 10.64 43.59 2.18
N ALA A 476 9.78 42.67 1.68
CA ALA A 476 8.66 42.13 2.44
C ALA A 476 9.08 41.37 3.73
N LEU A 477 10.32 40.86 3.78
CA LEU A 477 10.87 40.17 4.95
C LEU A 477 11.46 41.12 5.99
N ALA A 478 11.61 42.41 5.68
CA ALA A 478 12.15 43.41 6.61
C ALA A 478 11.17 43.81 7.72
N GLN A 479 9.87 43.50 7.57
CA GLN A 479 8.85 43.78 8.58
C GLN A 479 9.04 42.90 9.81
N ASP A 480 8.88 43.45 11.02
CA ASP A 480 9.16 42.74 12.30
C ASP A 480 8.49 41.36 12.41
N LYS A 481 7.21 41.25 12.01
CA LYS A 481 6.47 39.97 12.03
C LYS A 481 7.03 38.96 11.03
N ALA A 482 7.34 39.40 9.81
CA ALA A 482 7.91 38.56 8.77
C ALA A 482 9.35 38.13 9.11
N LEU A 483 10.15 39.04 9.66
CA LEU A 483 11.51 38.76 10.11
C LEU A 483 11.53 37.74 11.25
N THR A 484 10.61 37.86 12.21
CA THR A 484 10.45 36.90 13.31
C THR A 484 10.04 35.52 12.79
N ALA A 485 9.08 35.46 11.86
CA ALA A 485 8.68 34.22 11.22
C ALA A 485 9.84 33.56 10.45
N LEU A 486 10.60 34.36 9.70
CA LEU A 486 11.77 33.88 8.97
C LEU A 486 12.82 33.28 9.91
N GLY A 487 13.10 33.93 11.05
CA GLY A 487 14.04 33.41 12.04
C GLY A 487 13.63 32.03 12.59
N LYS A 488 12.33 31.82 12.87
CA LYS A 488 11.79 30.52 13.27
C LYS A 488 11.89 29.48 12.14
N VAL A 489 11.56 29.86 10.90
CA VAL A 489 11.66 28.99 9.72
C VAL A 489 13.10 28.54 9.48
N LEU A 490 14.07 29.47 9.52
CA LEU A 490 15.49 29.16 9.32
C LEU A 490 16.04 28.22 10.40
N HIS A 491 15.64 28.42 11.65
CA HIS A 491 16.02 27.54 12.75
C HIS A 491 15.53 26.10 12.53
N LEU A 492 14.24 25.97 12.19
CA LEU A 492 13.63 24.67 11.92
C LEU A 492 14.26 24.00 10.69
N LEU A 493 14.49 24.77 9.63
CA LEU A 493 15.14 24.30 8.40
C LEU A 493 16.54 23.74 8.69
N ASN A 494 17.38 24.49 9.42
CA ASN A 494 18.71 24.00 9.81
C ASN A 494 18.60 22.70 10.62
N GLY A 495 17.67 22.63 11.58
CA GLY A 495 17.40 21.40 12.33
C GLY A 495 17.04 20.19 11.45
N ILE A 496 16.32 20.40 10.34
CA ILE A 496 16.01 19.34 9.37
C ILE A 496 17.24 18.94 8.55
N LEU A 497 17.99 19.94 8.06
CA LEU A 497 19.18 19.72 7.23
C LEU A 497 20.33 19.07 8.01
N ASP A 498 20.46 19.39 9.30
CA ASP A 498 21.41 18.81 10.25
C ASP A 498 20.97 17.44 10.81
N GLY A 499 19.79 16.95 10.40
CA GLY A 499 19.24 15.67 10.85
C GLY A 499 18.81 15.66 12.31
N GLN A 500 18.60 16.81 12.96
CA GLN A 500 18.08 16.88 14.32
C GLN A 500 16.56 16.66 14.37
N VAL A 501 15.87 17.07 13.30
CA VAL A 501 14.42 16.95 13.13
C VAL A 501 14.13 16.26 11.79
N SER A 502 13.22 15.29 11.73
CA SER A 502 12.84 14.70 10.44
C SER A 502 11.99 15.65 9.60
N SER A 503 10.96 16.25 10.20
CA SER A 503 9.97 17.05 9.50
C SER A 503 9.55 18.29 10.30
N GLY A 504 9.12 19.34 9.61
CA GLY A 504 8.82 20.62 10.22
C GLY A 504 7.54 21.25 9.69
N ILE A 505 6.86 22.00 10.56
CA ILE A 505 5.75 22.90 10.18
C ILE A 505 6.10 24.29 10.67
N ALA A 506 6.06 25.26 9.78
CA ALA A 506 6.22 26.67 10.14
C ALA A 506 5.14 27.53 9.49
N ALA A 507 4.90 28.70 10.07
CA ALA A 507 3.95 29.66 9.54
C ALA A 507 4.62 30.96 9.13
N THR A 508 4.16 31.53 8.02
CA THR A 508 4.63 32.80 7.47
C THR A 508 3.44 33.75 7.27
N PRO A 509 3.64 35.07 7.48
CA PRO A 509 2.64 36.05 7.06
C PRO A 509 2.42 36.01 5.55
N GLU A 510 1.19 36.25 5.09
CA GLU A 510 0.79 36.25 3.68
C GLU A 510 1.76 37.01 2.74
N PRO A 511 2.12 38.29 2.98
CA PRO A 511 3.01 39.03 2.08
C PRO A 511 4.46 38.48 2.07
N ALA A 512 4.81 37.64 3.05
CA ALA A 512 6.12 37.05 3.21
C ALA A 512 6.20 35.59 2.72
N ALA A 513 5.10 34.97 2.27
CA ALA A 513 5.08 33.55 1.94
C ALA A 513 6.03 33.18 0.78
N ALA A 514 5.89 33.81 -0.39
CA ALA A 514 6.78 33.58 -1.52
C ALA A 514 8.24 34.03 -1.26
N PRO A 515 8.51 35.20 -0.66
CA PRO A 515 9.85 35.57 -0.22
C PRO A 515 10.52 34.58 0.74
N THR A 516 9.76 34.06 1.71
CA THR A 516 10.28 33.06 2.67
C THR A 516 10.61 31.76 1.96
N LEU A 517 9.77 31.32 1.02
CA LEU A 517 10.02 30.11 0.23
C LEU A 517 11.30 30.25 -0.61
N ASP A 518 11.55 31.40 -1.23
CA ASP A 518 12.81 31.67 -1.94
C ASP A 518 14.03 31.57 -1.00
N VAL A 519 13.96 32.21 0.18
CA VAL A 519 15.04 32.11 1.18
C VAL A 519 15.28 30.67 1.61
N VAL A 520 14.22 29.89 1.88
CA VAL A 520 14.31 28.48 2.28
C VAL A 520 15.00 27.66 1.19
N ILE A 521 14.65 27.87 -0.08
CA ILE A 521 15.27 27.18 -1.21
C ILE A 521 16.77 27.49 -1.26
N ARG A 522 17.14 28.78 -1.31
CA ARG A 522 18.54 29.20 -1.39
C ARG A 522 19.35 28.75 -0.20
N ARG A 523 18.79 28.85 1.01
CA ARG A 523 19.44 28.37 2.23
C ARG A 523 19.71 26.88 2.15
N SER A 524 18.72 26.08 1.75
CA SER A 524 18.87 24.64 1.62
C SER A 524 19.99 24.27 0.63
N LEU A 525 20.04 24.94 -0.52
CA LEU A 525 21.10 24.74 -1.52
C LEU A 525 22.49 25.15 -0.98
N SER A 526 22.57 26.26 -0.24
CA SER A 526 23.82 26.72 0.40
C SER A 526 24.31 25.80 1.52
N HIS A 527 23.37 25.10 2.16
CA HIS A 527 23.63 24.13 3.23
C HIS A 527 24.00 22.73 2.70
N GLY A 528 24.07 22.57 1.36
CA GLY A 528 24.53 21.36 0.71
C GLY A 528 23.44 20.44 0.16
N ALA A 529 22.15 20.81 0.24
CA ALA A 529 21.10 20.08 -0.45
C ALA A 529 21.34 20.12 -1.97
N ARG A 530 21.30 18.95 -2.61
CA ARG A 530 21.53 18.79 -4.05
C ARG A 530 20.24 18.92 -4.84
N ARG A 531 19.16 18.34 -4.31
CA ARG A 531 17.85 18.25 -4.98
C ARG A 531 16.72 18.68 -4.06
N LEU A 532 15.91 19.66 -4.48
CA LEU A 532 14.78 20.20 -3.72
C LEU A 532 13.48 20.02 -4.49
N LEU A 533 12.49 19.38 -3.87
CA LEU A 533 11.14 19.30 -4.42
C LEU A 533 10.29 20.37 -3.76
N CYS A 534 9.79 21.33 -4.53
CA CYS A 534 8.90 22.38 -4.06
C CYS A 534 7.48 22.12 -4.57
N VAL A 535 6.56 21.79 -3.68
CA VAL A 535 5.13 21.66 -3.97
C VAL A 535 4.42 22.90 -3.46
N ALA A 536 4.20 23.85 -4.35
CA ALA A 536 3.51 25.11 -4.07
C ALA A 536 2.02 24.95 -4.41
N VAL A 537 1.15 25.20 -3.44
CA VAL A 537 -0.31 25.08 -3.60
C VAL A 537 -0.98 26.43 -3.36
N GLY A 538 -1.81 26.87 -4.30
CA GLY A 538 -2.46 28.18 -4.28
C GLY A 538 -1.71 29.22 -5.09
N GLN A 539 -1.98 30.49 -4.80
CA GLN A 539 -1.37 31.63 -5.49
C GLN A 539 0.03 31.91 -4.93
N LEU A 540 1.00 31.05 -5.27
CA LEU A 540 2.40 31.21 -4.94
C LEU A 540 3.24 31.26 -6.23
N ASP A 541 3.93 32.37 -6.42
CA ASP A 541 4.81 32.55 -7.58
C ASP A 541 6.16 31.85 -7.34
N ARG A 542 6.68 31.20 -8.40
CA ARG A 542 8.05 30.68 -8.43
C ARG A 542 9.04 31.85 -8.34
N PRO A 543 10.14 31.74 -7.56
CA PRO A 543 11.19 32.75 -7.59
C PRO A 543 11.78 32.90 -9.01
N ALA A 544 11.84 34.13 -9.51
CA ALA A 544 12.12 34.42 -10.93
C ALA A 544 13.54 34.01 -11.39
N ASP A 545 14.51 34.02 -10.47
CA ASP A 545 15.92 33.69 -10.71
C ASP A 545 16.28 32.27 -10.28
N LEU A 546 15.30 31.45 -9.89
CA LEU A 546 15.54 30.05 -9.57
C LEU A 546 15.98 29.31 -10.84
N ALA A 547 17.23 28.85 -10.87
CA ALA A 547 17.80 28.17 -12.03
C ALA A 547 17.00 26.92 -12.42
N ASP A 548 16.90 26.68 -13.74
CA ASP A 548 16.34 25.45 -14.31
C ASP A 548 17.47 24.44 -14.60
N ASP A 549 18.23 24.11 -13.56
CA ASP A 549 19.45 23.30 -13.63
C ASP A 549 19.26 21.85 -13.16
N GLY A 550 18.00 21.43 -12.96
CA GLY A 550 17.64 20.11 -12.44
C GLY A 550 17.86 19.92 -10.93
N ARG A 551 18.30 20.95 -10.19
CA ARG A 551 18.40 20.89 -8.72
C ARG A 551 17.08 21.19 -8.02
N ASN A 552 16.14 21.83 -8.70
CA ASN A 552 14.85 22.22 -8.12
C ASN A 552 13.73 21.72 -9.02
N LEU A 553 12.84 20.88 -8.48
CA LEU A 553 11.59 20.52 -9.14
C LEU A 553 10.47 21.35 -8.51
N TRP A 554 9.89 22.25 -9.30
CA TRP A 554 8.79 23.13 -8.89
C TRP A 554 7.46 22.57 -9.41
N LEU A 555 6.62 22.08 -8.50
CA LEU A 555 5.25 21.67 -8.77
C LEU A 555 4.30 22.77 -8.29
N ASN A 556 3.65 23.44 -9.22
CA ASN A 556 2.68 24.49 -8.95
C ASN A 556 1.26 23.95 -9.05
N ILE A 557 0.47 24.05 -8.00
CA ILE A 557 -0.89 23.50 -7.91
C ILE A 557 -1.87 24.66 -7.67
N ARG A 558 -2.73 25.00 -8.64
CA ARG A 558 -3.56 26.25 -8.70
C ARG A 558 -2.83 27.58 -8.88
N GLY A 559 -1.51 27.61 -8.98
CA GLY A 559 -0.81 28.85 -9.29
C GLY A 559 -0.83 29.18 -10.78
N LYS A 560 -0.13 30.26 -11.15
CA LYS A 560 0.02 30.68 -12.55
C LYS A 560 0.74 29.61 -13.37
N GLU A 561 0.28 29.41 -14.61
CA GLU A 561 0.97 28.56 -15.56
C GLU A 561 2.37 29.10 -15.86
N ALA A 562 3.30 28.19 -16.11
CA ALA A 562 4.65 28.55 -16.51
C ALA A 562 4.62 29.29 -17.87
N ALA A 563 5.37 30.39 -17.97
CA ALA A 563 5.46 31.16 -19.22
C ALA A 563 6.17 30.39 -20.35
N ALA A 564 6.99 29.39 -20.00
CA ALA A 564 7.69 28.52 -20.92
C ALA A 564 7.62 27.05 -20.44
N PRO A 565 7.61 26.07 -21.36
CA PRO A 565 7.65 24.66 -20.99
C PRO A 565 8.99 24.32 -20.33
N SER A 566 8.94 23.64 -19.20
CA SER A 566 10.11 23.12 -18.50
C SER A 566 9.77 21.80 -17.82
N MET A 567 10.73 20.88 -17.85
CA MET A 567 10.60 19.56 -17.21
C MET A 567 10.69 19.63 -15.70
N PHE A 568 11.25 20.71 -15.15
CA PHE A 568 11.38 20.95 -13.72
C PHE A 568 10.45 22.06 -13.21
N GLN A 569 9.60 22.61 -14.08
CA GLN A 569 8.51 23.51 -13.69
C GLN A 569 7.18 22.99 -14.22
N VAL A 570 6.50 22.23 -13.37
CA VAL A 570 5.24 21.58 -13.73
C VAL A 570 4.09 22.34 -13.09
N SER A 571 3.19 22.87 -13.92
CA SER A 571 1.95 23.49 -13.45
C SER A 571 0.80 22.51 -13.58
N VAL A 572 0.06 22.34 -12.49
CA VAL A 572 -1.05 21.39 -12.40
C VAL A 572 -2.31 22.16 -11.97
N PRO A 573 -3.41 22.09 -12.74
CA PRO A 573 -4.68 22.58 -12.23
C PRO A 573 -5.08 21.68 -11.05
N LEU A 574 -5.33 22.27 -9.87
CA LEU A 574 -5.83 21.45 -8.74
C LEU A 574 -7.28 21.08 -9.01
N PRO A 575 -7.58 19.79 -9.08
CA PRO A 575 -8.94 19.36 -9.37
C PRO A 575 -9.90 19.80 -8.28
N GLY A 576 -11.09 20.25 -8.66
CA GLY A 576 -12.13 20.69 -7.71
C GLY A 576 -12.74 19.57 -6.87
N THR A 577 -12.37 18.32 -7.15
CA THR A 577 -12.99 17.10 -6.62
C THR A 577 -11.97 16.26 -5.86
N THR A 578 -12.45 15.42 -4.92
CA THR A 578 -11.60 14.52 -4.14
C THR A 578 -10.87 13.51 -5.04
N GLY A 579 -11.57 12.95 -6.03
CA GLY A 579 -11.03 11.98 -6.97
C GLY A 579 -10.03 12.59 -7.95
N GLY A 580 -10.23 13.84 -8.36
CA GLY A 580 -9.23 14.56 -9.14
C GLY A 580 -7.97 14.82 -8.31
N PHE A 581 -8.09 15.31 -7.08
CA PHE A 581 -6.95 15.50 -6.17
C PHE A 581 -6.15 14.20 -5.98
N VAL A 582 -6.82 13.09 -5.66
CA VAL A 582 -6.16 11.78 -5.50
C VAL A 582 -5.49 11.35 -6.80
N SER A 583 -6.12 11.55 -7.95
CA SER A 583 -5.55 11.19 -9.26
C SER A 583 -4.32 12.03 -9.59
N CYS A 584 -4.34 13.33 -9.32
CA CYS A 584 -3.19 14.23 -9.45
C CYS A 584 -2.02 13.77 -8.58
N VAL A 585 -2.28 13.45 -7.30
CA VAL A 585 -1.21 13.04 -6.39
C VAL A 585 -0.61 11.69 -6.79
N LEU A 586 -1.46 10.69 -7.06
CA LEU A 586 -1.01 9.32 -7.34
C LEU A 586 -0.42 9.14 -8.75
N ALA A 587 -0.94 9.85 -9.76
CA ALA A 587 -0.52 9.65 -11.16
C ALA A 587 0.52 10.66 -11.65
N LEU A 588 0.82 11.72 -10.89
CA LEU A 588 1.79 12.75 -11.29
C LEU A 588 2.73 13.14 -10.16
N VAL A 589 2.23 13.69 -9.05
CA VAL A 589 3.08 14.24 -7.98
C VAL A 589 4.00 13.19 -7.38
N LEU A 590 3.47 12.02 -7.01
CA LEU A 590 4.28 10.95 -6.42
C LEU A 590 5.27 10.33 -7.41
N PRO A 591 4.89 9.93 -8.63
CA PRO A 591 5.86 9.46 -9.63
C PRO A 591 6.99 10.46 -9.90
N LEU A 592 6.67 11.76 -10.02
CA LEU A 592 7.67 12.81 -10.19
C LEU A 592 8.56 12.94 -8.95
N ALA A 593 7.99 12.90 -7.75
CA ALA A 593 8.76 13.00 -6.50
C ALA A 593 9.72 11.82 -6.32
N TYR A 594 9.26 10.59 -6.58
CA TYR A 594 10.11 9.40 -6.53
C TYR A 594 11.17 9.43 -7.64
N GLY A 595 10.82 9.77 -8.87
CA GLY A 595 11.79 9.94 -9.96
C GLY A 595 12.80 11.07 -9.68
N PHE A 596 12.39 12.09 -8.93
CA PHE A 596 13.23 13.21 -8.56
C PHE A 596 14.09 12.98 -7.30
N GLN A 597 13.85 11.95 -6.49
CA GLN A 597 14.67 11.59 -5.33
C GLN A 597 15.22 12.81 -4.53
N PRO A 598 14.33 13.69 -4.01
CA PRO A 598 14.75 14.93 -3.37
C PRO A 598 15.49 14.70 -2.05
N ASP A 599 16.41 15.60 -1.73
CA ASP A 599 17.00 15.67 -0.38
C ASP A 599 16.02 16.27 0.63
N LEU A 600 15.18 17.19 0.20
CA LEU A 600 14.17 17.87 1.02
C LEU A 600 12.92 18.14 0.18
N VAL A 601 11.75 17.89 0.77
CA VAL A 601 10.46 18.32 0.22
C VAL A 601 9.97 19.55 0.95
N LEU A 602 9.65 20.59 0.19
CA LEU A 602 8.98 21.80 0.66
C LEU A 602 7.52 21.75 0.22
N VAL A 603 6.58 21.78 1.16
CA VAL A 603 5.14 21.89 0.87
C VAL A 603 4.68 23.27 1.31
N ALA A 604 4.46 24.18 0.37
CA ALA A 604 4.03 25.54 0.66
C ALA A 604 2.53 25.69 0.36
N LEU A 605 1.73 25.94 1.39
CA LEU A 605 0.30 26.22 1.26
C LEU A 605 0.08 27.73 1.33
N GLY A 606 -0.10 28.35 0.17
CA GLY A 606 -0.28 29.79 0.04
C GLY A 606 -1.74 30.21 -0.06
N PRO A 607 -1.98 31.50 -0.38
CA PRO A 607 -3.31 32.07 -0.48
C PRO A 607 -4.17 31.31 -1.48
N ALA A 608 -5.46 31.15 -1.14
CA ALA A 608 -6.44 30.47 -1.98
C ALA A 608 -6.03 29.03 -2.40
N HIS A 609 -5.19 28.33 -1.62
CA HIS A 609 -4.81 26.93 -1.89
C HIS A 609 -6.03 26.02 -2.04
N GLY A 610 -7.10 26.28 -1.27
CA GLY A 610 -8.39 25.61 -1.41
C GLY A 610 -8.38 24.09 -1.18
N LEU A 611 -7.33 23.57 -0.54
CA LEU A 611 -7.28 22.21 -0.03
C LEU A 611 -8.02 22.13 1.29
N GLN A 612 -8.81 21.07 1.45
CA GLN A 612 -9.35 20.70 2.76
C GLN A 612 -8.23 20.14 3.64
N ALA A 613 -8.37 20.26 4.97
CA ALA A 613 -7.35 19.76 5.90
C ALA A 613 -6.98 18.28 5.69
N PRO A 614 -7.92 17.34 5.42
CA PRO A 614 -7.56 15.96 5.10
C PRO A 614 -6.73 15.81 3.82
N GLN A 615 -6.95 16.66 2.80
CA GLN A 615 -6.18 16.63 1.56
C GLN A 615 -4.75 17.12 1.77
N ALA A 616 -4.58 18.24 2.49
CA ALA A 616 -3.25 18.74 2.86
C ALA A 616 -2.49 17.72 3.71
N ALA A 617 -3.18 17.06 4.66
CA ALA A 617 -2.63 16.00 5.49
C ALA A 617 -2.17 14.78 4.65
N LEU A 618 -3.01 14.32 3.71
CA LEU A 618 -2.67 13.21 2.82
C LEU A 618 -1.46 13.56 1.93
N LEU A 619 -1.43 14.76 1.35
CA LEU A 619 -0.31 15.23 0.53
C LEU A 619 1.01 15.22 1.32
N ALA A 620 1.02 15.84 2.51
CA ALA A 620 2.19 15.88 3.37
C ALA A 620 2.63 14.46 3.79
N SER A 621 1.69 13.59 4.16
CA SER A 621 1.99 12.20 4.55
C SER A 621 2.63 11.41 3.42
N LEU A 622 2.10 11.50 2.20
CA LEU A 622 2.61 10.76 1.03
C LEU A 622 4.00 11.25 0.60
N LEU A 623 4.26 12.55 0.74
CA LEU A 623 5.55 13.17 0.39
C LEU A 623 6.67 12.93 1.42
N ARG A 624 6.39 12.26 2.55
CA ARG A 624 7.44 11.81 3.49
C ARG A 624 8.35 10.75 2.85
N GLY A 625 7.81 9.88 2.00
CA GLY A 625 8.56 8.77 1.39
C GLY A 625 9.77 9.22 0.56
N PRO A 626 9.58 10.07 -0.47
CA PRO A 626 10.64 10.44 -1.42
C PRO A 626 11.92 11.04 -0.82
N ALA A 627 11.82 11.81 0.28
CA ALA A 627 12.97 12.45 0.94
C ALA A 627 13.34 11.81 2.29
N GLY A 628 12.86 10.59 2.56
CA GLY A 628 13.14 9.88 3.81
C GLY A 628 12.70 10.63 5.06
N GLY A 629 11.49 11.20 5.02
CA GLY A 629 10.86 11.97 6.10
C GLY A 629 11.21 13.46 6.10
N ARG A 630 12.23 13.90 5.35
CA ARG A 630 12.65 15.31 5.28
C ARG A 630 11.62 16.17 4.54
N VAL A 631 10.68 16.69 5.29
CA VAL A 631 9.57 17.52 4.80
C VAL A 631 9.45 18.78 5.65
N LEU A 632 9.45 19.95 5.01
CA LEU A 632 9.10 21.22 5.63
C LEU A 632 7.80 21.74 5.02
N VAL A 633 6.78 21.91 5.86
CA VAL A 633 5.50 22.52 5.46
C VAL A 633 5.48 23.98 5.88
N LEU A 634 5.23 24.87 4.94
CA LEU A 634 5.01 26.30 5.18
C LEU A 634 3.53 26.62 5.05
N LEU A 635 2.96 27.19 6.11
CA LEU A 635 1.56 27.60 6.20
C LEU A 635 1.43 29.12 6.22
N GLU A 636 0.34 29.62 5.66
CA GLU A 636 -0.05 31.02 5.84
C GLU A 636 -0.66 31.24 7.23
N GLN A 637 -0.14 32.20 8.00
CA GLN A 637 -0.43 32.42 9.41
C GLN A 637 -1.93 32.56 9.77
N GLY A 638 -2.78 33.04 8.86
CA GLY A 638 -4.19 33.39 9.11
C GLY A 638 -5.16 32.22 9.38
N SER A 639 -4.79 30.98 9.08
CA SER A 639 -5.68 29.79 9.20
C SER A 639 -5.00 28.57 9.86
N THR A 640 -4.01 28.80 10.73
CA THR A 640 -2.95 27.82 11.02
C THR A 640 -3.23 26.79 12.10
N SER A 641 -3.92 27.11 13.19
CA SER A 641 -3.88 26.29 14.41
C SER A 641 -4.38 24.86 14.19
N GLN A 642 -5.58 24.69 13.63
CA GLN A 642 -6.17 23.37 13.44
C GLN A 642 -5.42 22.54 12.39
N LEU A 643 -5.04 23.16 11.27
CA LEU A 643 -4.31 22.49 10.20
C LEU A 643 -2.91 22.08 10.62
N ALA A 644 -2.19 22.94 11.37
CA ALA A 644 -0.87 22.62 11.91
C ALA A 644 -0.93 21.42 12.86
N GLY A 645 -1.94 21.31 13.72
CA GLY A 645 -2.13 20.14 14.59
C GLY A 645 -2.38 18.85 13.80
N ILE A 646 -3.19 18.91 12.74
CA ILE A 646 -3.45 17.75 11.86
C ILE A 646 -2.17 17.34 11.10
N LEU A 647 -1.45 18.31 10.54
CA LEU A 647 -0.19 18.07 9.83
C LEU A 647 0.87 17.49 10.76
N ALA A 648 0.95 17.97 12.00
CA ALA A 648 1.90 17.47 12.99
C ALA A 648 1.70 15.99 13.28
N ARG A 649 0.43 15.55 13.43
CA ARG A 649 0.07 14.14 13.60
C ARG A 649 0.53 13.27 12.42
N VAL A 650 0.22 13.65 11.19
CA VAL A 650 0.59 12.81 10.02
C VAL A 650 2.09 12.79 9.73
N LEU A 651 2.79 13.90 10.00
CA LEU A 651 4.25 13.95 9.88
C LEU A 651 4.94 13.12 10.98
N GLN A 652 4.32 13.00 12.15
CA GLN A 652 4.77 12.13 13.24
C GLN A 652 4.59 10.63 12.92
N GLY A 653 3.66 10.30 12.01
CA GLY A 653 3.37 8.94 11.57
C GLY A 653 1.91 8.49 11.72
N GLU A 654 1.00 9.36 12.16
CA GLU A 654 -0.42 9.04 12.26
C GLU A 654 -1.07 8.92 10.87
N ALA A 655 -2.11 8.09 10.75
CA ALA A 655 -2.88 8.02 9.51
C ALA A 655 -3.56 9.37 9.21
N PRO A 656 -3.60 9.79 7.95
CA PRO A 656 -4.33 10.99 7.57
C PRO A 656 -5.83 10.80 7.83
N PRO A 657 -6.55 11.88 8.20
CA PRO A 657 -8.01 11.83 8.30
C PRO A 657 -8.65 11.37 6.99
N GLY A 658 -9.81 10.73 7.09
CA GLY A 658 -10.58 10.36 5.90
C GLY A 658 -10.90 11.58 5.04
N LEU A 659 -10.78 11.43 3.72
CA LEU A 659 -11.01 12.52 2.74
C LEU A 659 -12.49 12.96 2.63
N GLY A 660 -13.39 12.38 3.42
CA GLY A 660 -14.83 12.63 3.33
C GLY A 660 -15.47 12.01 2.08
N PRO A 661 -16.60 12.55 1.60
CA PRO A 661 -17.28 12.05 0.41
C PRO A 661 -16.38 12.04 -0.82
N PHE A 662 -16.35 10.91 -1.53
CA PHE A 662 -15.57 10.77 -2.75
C PHE A 662 -16.38 11.28 -3.96
N SER A 663 -15.92 12.36 -4.58
CA SER A 663 -16.38 12.84 -5.88
C SER A 663 -15.37 12.46 -6.96
N MET A 664 -15.83 11.93 -8.10
CA MET A 664 -14.95 11.58 -9.23
C MET A 664 -14.27 12.83 -9.80
N ALA A 665 -13.10 12.63 -10.44
CA ALA A 665 -12.47 13.66 -11.25
C ALA A 665 -13.40 14.14 -12.38
N SER A 666 -13.38 15.44 -12.67
CA SER A 666 -14.06 15.97 -13.85
C SER A 666 -13.38 15.45 -15.12
N PRO A 667 -14.10 15.32 -16.25
CA PRO A 667 -13.48 15.00 -17.54
C PRO A 667 -12.36 15.96 -17.91
N GLU A 668 -12.52 17.26 -17.62
CA GLU A 668 -11.55 18.30 -17.89
C GLU A 668 -10.27 18.11 -17.06
N ASP A 669 -10.40 17.89 -15.75
CA ASP A 669 -9.26 17.62 -14.87
C ASP A 669 -8.51 16.34 -15.32
N THR A 670 -9.27 15.33 -15.74
CA THR A 670 -8.68 14.07 -16.17
C THR A 670 -7.92 14.24 -17.49
N GLN A 671 -8.50 14.94 -18.46
CA GLN A 671 -7.86 15.20 -19.74
C GLN A 671 -6.61 16.06 -19.58
N ALA A 672 -6.66 17.09 -18.72
CA ALA A 672 -5.50 17.92 -18.39
C ALA A 672 -4.37 17.08 -17.77
N LEU A 673 -4.71 16.17 -16.84
CA LEU A 673 -3.75 15.28 -16.21
C LEU A 673 -3.13 14.29 -17.21
N ILE A 674 -3.93 13.69 -18.10
CA ILE A 674 -3.43 12.80 -19.16
C ILE A 674 -2.48 13.54 -20.09
N TYR A 675 -2.88 14.73 -20.55
CA TYR A 675 -2.08 15.55 -21.44
C TYR A 675 -0.73 15.91 -20.81
N LEU A 676 -0.75 16.38 -19.56
CA LEU A 676 0.47 16.73 -18.82
C LEU A 676 1.38 15.51 -18.60
N ARG A 677 0.82 14.35 -18.28
CA ARG A 677 1.61 13.12 -18.13
C ARG A 677 2.30 12.73 -19.44
N GLY A 678 1.58 12.77 -20.56
CA GLY A 678 2.14 12.46 -21.89
C GLY A 678 3.28 13.40 -22.31
N GLN A 679 3.25 14.67 -21.86
CA GLN A 679 4.37 15.59 -22.10
C GLN A 679 5.62 15.26 -21.28
N LEU A 680 5.44 14.69 -20.09
CA LEU A 680 6.50 14.51 -19.11
C LEU A 680 7.10 13.09 -19.12
N GLU A 681 6.36 12.07 -19.57
CA GLU A 681 6.75 10.65 -19.45
C GLU A 681 8.01 10.24 -20.21
N ALA A 682 8.41 11.03 -21.23
CA ALA A 682 9.64 10.77 -21.99
C ALA A 682 10.90 10.93 -21.11
N GLU A 683 10.92 11.93 -20.24
CA GLU A 683 12.03 12.23 -19.32
C GLU A 683 11.79 11.63 -17.93
N TRP A 684 10.54 11.64 -17.48
CA TRP A 684 10.13 11.13 -16.17
C TRP A 684 9.57 9.72 -16.28
N LYS A 685 10.46 8.74 -16.39
CA LYS A 685 10.10 7.34 -16.66
C LYS A 685 9.14 6.71 -15.64
N MET A 686 9.13 7.16 -14.38
CA MET A 686 8.13 6.74 -13.37
C MET A 686 6.68 7.06 -13.75
N LEU A 687 6.43 7.97 -14.71
CA LEU A 687 5.08 8.29 -15.19
C LEU A 687 4.53 7.24 -16.14
N GLN A 688 5.38 6.38 -16.71
CA GLN A 688 4.98 5.39 -17.70
C GLN A 688 4.07 4.33 -17.08
N VAL A 689 3.00 3.99 -17.81
CA VAL A 689 2.00 2.97 -17.41
C VAL A 689 1.71 1.97 -18.54
N ALA A 690 2.51 2.03 -19.60
CA ALA A 690 2.42 1.18 -20.78
C ALA A 690 3.81 1.09 -21.44
N GLY A 691 4.09 -0.01 -22.12
CA GLY A 691 5.28 -0.14 -22.95
C GLY A 691 5.20 0.76 -24.19
N GLU A 692 6.34 1.16 -24.75
CA GLU A 692 6.36 1.84 -26.04
C GLU A 692 5.68 0.94 -27.09
N ALA A 693 4.79 1.51 -27.90
CA ALA A 693 4.18 0.79 -29.01
C ALA A 693 5.30 0.40 -29.99
N GLY A 694 5.74 -0.86 -29.92
CA GLY A 694 6.76 -1.39 -30.80
C GLY A 694 6.42 -1.06 -32.25
N GLY A 695 7.28 -0.29 -32.91
CA GLY A 695 7.20 -0.05 -34.34
C GLY A 695 7.41 -1.37 -35.09
N HIS A 696 6.36 -2.17 -35.25
CA HIS A 696 6.26 -3.08 -36.37
C HIS A 696 5.94 -2.23 -37.60
N GLY A 697 6.99 -1.62 -38.16
CA GLY A 697 6.94 -1.19 -39.55
C GLY A 697 6.62 -2.43 -40.41
N PRO A 698 5.76 -2.31 -41.44
CA PRO A 698 5.51 -3.41 -42.34
C PRO A 698 6.81 -3.69 -43.11
N GLY A 699 7.50 -4.76 -42.73
CA GLY A 699 8.61 -5.34 -43.49
C GLY A 699 8.08 -6.20 -44.63
#